data_AF-A0A2P5YPQ4-F1
#
_entry.id   AF-A0A2P5YPQ4-F1
#
_cell.length_a   1.000
_cell.length_b   1.000
_cell.length_c   1.000
_cell.angle_alpha   90.00
_cell.angle_beta   90.00
_cell.angle_gamma   90.00
#
_symmetry.space_group_name_H-M   'P 1'
#
loop_
_entity.id
_entity.type
_entity.pdbx_description
1 polymer ?
#
loop_
_entity_poly.entity_id
_entity_poly.type
_entity_poly.pdbx_seq_one_letter_code
_entity_poly.pdbx_strand_id
1 'polypeptide(L)'
;MSKTIKLYGFASAVTVDEVTQFLENYTGEGTVETAKVSHKEGSRSFAKVQFKNLEDVERILSWTTSQALWHNESYLKAWPLKHDIITQKPKFELHSIDDLMLHFGSPASKGKFIVLWNQSHVSFKYGQKLDKLYFFLSYNSVDYKLELYNDNVWQMVLHYMPDHTKKLLIQLFQGTHRRGEMGQGIDFTPGHCIGQSFAMCIELPRSVQLPRFDTSFYYKKIEDNFVIEPGSPFSSNTDLVPIITSPPGFDLPYNILFKVNALLQHGYLPPTALDSRFFELVDPCRIETLFIEHALEKMFGFKDCCYDPVKWLNDQYKEYRKAEKRPRPPKLDEGFVAVRRIQVTPSKVYFSGPDVNLSNRVLRNYIKDIDNFLRVSFVDEELGKIHSTDLSSSTSSTDGKPTRIFQRILSTLRNGILIGDKKFEFLACSTSQLRENSIWMFAFKPGLTAEDIRGQMGHIHVIRNVAKYAARLGQSLSSSRETLEVRQDEIEIIPDIEVETGGNKYIFSDGIGKISTKLAKQVAWKCALRHTPSAFQIRYGGYKGVVAVDPSSSVKLSLRKSMQKFEADSTSLDVLSWSKYHTCYLNRQIIILMSTLGVKDSVFEAKQKAFLARLDAMLMDPEKAKEAMESIHYGEIVRVLREMLLCDYKSDSEPFLSMMLQTIRVSKLLDLRTRTRISIDKGGILMECLDETGTLEYGQVFVQYSTQPSQSSSGDGRSYQNCDVVEGKVVIAKNPCLHPGDLRVLEAVDAVVLRHMVDCIVFPQKGHRPHPNECSGSDLDGDLYFISWDEDLIPLCRYPPMDYGAAQSAQLDHDVTIEEVAEYFTNYILNDSLGIISNAHTVFADKEPTKALSEQCIELAKLSSVAVDFPKTGIPAKIPRRLRAKEYPDFMEKTDKFTYESQSVIGQLYHEVKSIEAEVSTGKHFTKSIATRLYDPDMEFEGFLAYVNDAAHHKKQYDYKLANLMRTYGVKTEAEIICGCILKLAKSFDRKVDLEAVNLAVRSLRREAKSWFNEKASPSVEDVFAKASAWEKIRENSSQDSESLVIKVKNEELISDEKPRVEKIMETSSQDFDSLEVKTENGELISYGKPNRQKNREKEGSLKVSKTLEILSPEVKTRELNFDGKPGIEKIREKSLRDSSEIKPKKVEESKSDEKPSGWSSCSCM
;
A
#
# COMPACT_ATOMS: atom_id res chain seq x y z
N MET A 1 -30.62 5.22 -32.71
CA MET A 1 -29.74 5.17 -33.90
C MET A 1 -28.59 6.14 -33.68
N SER A 2 -27.38 5.86 -34.17
CA SER A 2 -26.31 6.87 -34.14
C SER A 2 -26.61 7.98 -35.15
N LYS A 3 -26.08 9.17 -34.91
CA LYS A 3 -26.15 10.31 -35.84
C LYS A 3 -25.14 10.20 -36.98
N THR A 4 -24.47 9.07 -37.09
CA THR A 4 -23.38 8.86 -38.04
C THR A 4 -23.75 7.86 -39.11
N ILE A 5 -23.47 8.24 -40.36
CA ILE A 5 -23.57 7.38 -41.53
C ILE A 5 -22.23 7.17 -42.19
N LYS A 6 -22.10 6.07 -42.92
CA LYS A 6 -21.01 5.82 -43.87
C LYS A 6 -21.56 5.97 -45.29
N LEU A 7 -20.98 6.89 -46.06
CA LEU A 7 -21.29 7.16 -47.45
C LEU A 7 -20.18 6.61 -48.36
N TYR A 8 -20.55 5.86 -49.40
CA TYR A 8 -19.63 5.30 -50.39
C TYR A 8 -20.04 5.71 -51.80
N GLY A 9 -19.05 6.05 -52.64
CA GLY A 9 -19.29 6.38 -54.05
C GLY A 9 -18.60 7.65 -54.54
N PHE A 10 -17.83 8.34 -53.69
CA PHE A 10 -17.10 9.55 -54.07
C PHE A 10 -15.87 9.23 -54.94
N ALA A 11 -15.40 10.21 -55.71
CA ALA A 11 -14.17 10.11 -56.48
C ALA A 11 -12.95 9.87 -55.57
N SER A 12 -11.89 9.29 -56.10
CA SER A 12 -10.69 8.90 -55.35
C SER A 12 -9.97 10.09 -54.68
N ALA A 13 -10.26 11.33 -55.08
CA ALA A 13 -9.62 12.56 -54.57
C ALA A 13 -10.52 13.46 -53.70
N VAL A 14 -11.72 13.02 -53.29
CA VAL A 14 -12.67 13.89 -52.57
C VAL A 14 -12.12 14.36 -51.21
N THR A 15 -12.29 15.63 -50.87
CA THR A 15 -11.84 16.18 -49.58
C THR A 15 -12.95 16.14 -48.52
N VAL A 16 -12.58 16.31 -47.23
CA VAL A 16 -13.55 16.40 -46.13
C VAL A 16 -14.46 17.61 -46.30
N ASP A 17 -13.90 18.75 -46.73
CA ASP A 17 -14.65 20.00 -46.92
C ASP A 17 -15.66 19.86 -48.07
N GLU A 18 -15.26 19.22 -49.18
CA GLU A 18 -16.16 18.92 -50.31
C GLU A 18 -17.32 18.02 -49.88
N VAL A 19 -17.08 16.95 -49.12
CA VAL A 19 -18.14 16.06 -48.62
C VAL A 19 -19.08 16.81 -47.68
N THR A 20 -18.52 17.66 -46.82
CA THR A 20 -19.29 18.46 -45.84
C THR A 20 -20.20 19.42 -46.57
N GLN A 21 -19.65 20.26 -47.46
CA GLN A 21 -20.40 21.24 -48.24
C GLN A 21 -21.45 20.56 -49.13
N PHE A 22 -21.09 19.43 -49.76
CA PHE A 22 -22.04 18.66 -50.56
C PHE A 22 -23.26 18.23 -49.74
N LEU A 23 -23.07 17.62 -48.57
CA LEU A 23 -24.18 17.14 -47.75
C LEU A 23 -25.00 18.29 -47.15
N GLU A 24 -24.34 19.37 -46.74
CA GLU A 24 -24.98 20.56 -46.20
C GLU A 24 -25.82 21.32 -47.23
N ASN A 25 -25.51 21.25 -48.53
CA ASN A 25 -26.40 21.78 -49.58
C ASN A 25 -27.78 21.10 -49.57
N TYR A 26 -27.86 19.85 -49.14
CA TYR A 26 -29.10 19.08 -49.07
C TYR A 26 -29.74 19.11 -47.69
N THR A 27 -28.92 19.26 -46.63
CA THR A 27 -29.38 19.16 -45.25
C THR A 27 -29.51 20.51 -44.54
N GLY A 28 -28.84 21.54 -45.03
CA GLY A 28 -28.72 22.88 -44.44
C GLY A 28 -27.28 23.15 -43.99
N GLU A 29 -26.83 24.40 -44.10
CA GLU A 29 -25.48 24.81 -43.68
C GLU A 29 -25.28 24.56 -42.18
N GLY A 30 -24.12 23.99 -41.83
CA GLY A 30 -23.76 23.65 -40.45
C GLY A 30 -24.50 22.46 -39.86
N THR A 31 -25.15 21.60 -40.65
CA THR A 31 -25.82 20.38 -40.17
C THR A 31 -24.87 19.19 -40.00
N VAL A 32 -23.69 19.22 -40.63
CA VAL A 32 -22.65 18.21 -40.43
C VAL A 32 -21.82 18.58 -39.20
N GLU A 33 -21.75 17.68 -38.23
CA GLU A 33 -20.99 17.87 -37.00
C GLU A 33 -19.50 17.51 -37.19
N THR A 34 -19.21 16.44 -37.92
CA THR A 34 -17.86 16.08 -38.34
C THR A 34 -17.87 15.07 -39.49
N ALA A 35 -16.85 15.11 -40.34
CA ALA A 35 -16.66 14.16 -41.43
C ALA A 35 -15.23 13.62 -41.49
N LYS A 36 -15.07 12.37 -41.90
CA LYS A 36 -13.78 11.73 -42.17
C LYS A 36 -13.84 11.00 -43.50
N VAL A 37 -12.94 11.34 -44.42
CA VAL A 37 -12.80 10.67 -45.71
C VAL A 37 -11.67 9.64 -45.63
N SER A 38 -11.85 8.52 -46.33
CA SER A 38 -10.81 7.49 -46.47
C SER A 38 -10.66 7.11 -47.94
N HIS A 39 -9.42 7.16 -48.41
CA HIS A 39 -9.03 6.83 -49.78
C HIS A 39 -8.49 5.39 -49.83
N LYS A 40 -8.80 4.69 -50.93
CA LYS A 40 -8.20 3.40 -51.25
C LYS A 40 -7.76 3.45 -52.71
N GLU A 41 -6.48 3.23 -52.97
CA GLU A 41 -5.93 3.26 -54.34
C GLU A 41 -6.72 2.34 -55.27
N GLY A 42 -7.15 2.87 -56.42
CA GLY A 42 -7.94 2.15 -57.42
C GLY A 42 -9.42 1.94 -57.07
N SER A 43 -9.95 2.53 -55.99
CA SER A 43 -11.37 2.41 -55.60
C SER A 43 -12.02 3.76 -55.30
N ARG A 44 -13.35 3.78 -55.27
CA ARG A 44 -14.13 4.97 -54.88
C ARG A 44 -13.95 5.22 -53.38
N SER A 45 -13.82 6.50 -53.02
CA SER A 45 -13.64 6.92 -51.63
C SER A 45 -14.93 6.73 -50.83
N PHE A 46 -14.78 6.54 -49.53
CA PHE A 46 -15.91 6.59 -48.60
C PHE A 46 -15.69 7.64 -47.52
N ALA A 47 -16.79 8.25 -47.11
CA ALA A 47 -16.83 9.20 -46.02
C ALA A 47 -17.63 8.63 -44.85
N LYS A 48 -17.20 8.88 -43.62
CA LYS A 48 -18.03 8.75 -42.43
C LYS A 48 -18.43 10.14 -42.00
N VAL A 49 -19.73 10.38 -41.87
CA VAL A 49 -20.27 11.71 -41.60
C VAL A 49 -21.23 11.62 -40.43
N GLN A 50 -21.00 12.43 -39.42
CA GLN A 50 -21.88 12.60 -38.27
C GLN A 50 -22.66 13.89 -38.45
N PHE A 51 -23.98 13.81 -38.34
CA PHE A 51 -24.89 14.97 -38.41
C PHE A 51 -25.26 15.45 -37.01
N LYS A 52 -25.69 16.71 -36.90
CA LYS A 52 -26.18 17.26 -35.63
C LYS A 52 -27.53 16.65 -35.21
N ASN A 53 -28.40 16.31 -36.16
CA ASN A 53 -29.73 15.77 -35.90
C ASN A 53 -29.95 14.40 -36.58
N LEU A 54 -30.83 13.59 -35.99
CA LEU A 54 -31.20 12.27 -36.53
C LEU A 54 -32.06 12.40 -37.80
N GLU A 55 -32.86 13.46 -37.92
CA GLU A 55 -33.70 13.73 -39.09
C GLU A 55 -32.86 13.89 -40.36
N ASP A 56 -31.67 14.49 -40.26
CA ASP A 56 -30.73 14.66 -41.38
C ASP A 56 -30.17 13.30 -41.84
N VAL A 57 -29.88 12.41 -40.89
CA VAL A 57 -29.45 11.03 -41.17
C VAL A 57 -30.54 10.27 -41.92
N GLU A 58 -31.77 10.32 -41.44
CA GLU A 58 -32.91 9.64 -42.07
C GLU A 58 -33.18 10.18 -43.48
N ARG A 59 -33.07 11.50 -43.67
CA ARG A 59 -33.21 12.16 -44.96
C ARG A 59 -32.14 11.72 -45.97
N ILE A 60 -30.87 11.67 -45.57
CA ILE A 60 -29.78 11.20 -46.44
C ILE A 60 -29.91 9.70 -46.74
N LEU A 61 -30.29 8.88 -45.76
CA LEU A 61 -30.55 7.44 -45.97
C LEU A 61 -31.71 7.21 -46.95
N SER A 62 -32.79 7.99 -46.84
CA SER A 62 -33.92 7.94 -47.76
C SER A 62 -33.51 8.29 -49.20
N TRP A 63 -32.78 9.39 -49.40
CA TRP A 63 -32.33 9.83 -50.73
C TRP A 63 -31.28 8.93 -51.36
N THR A 64 -30.42 8.28 -50.58
CA THR A 64 -29.48 7.29 -51.11
C THR A 64 -30.17 5.96 -51.45
N THR A 65 -31.24 5.61 -50.73
CA THR A 65 -32.06 4.41 -51.03
C THR A 65 -32.87 4.59 -52.31
N SER A 66 -33.38 5.80 -52.59
CA SER A 66 -34.07 6.14 -53.84
C SER A 66 -33.13 6.53 -55.00
N GLN A 67 -31.81 6.39 -54.83
CA GLN A 67 -30.77 6.78 -55.80
C GLN A 67 -30.84 8.25 -56.26
N ALA A 68 -31.40 9.13 -55.41
CA ALA A 68 -31.56 10.55 -55.68
C ALA A 68 -30.31 11.39 -55.34
N LEU A 69 -29.34 10.83 -54.60
CA LEU A 69 -28.13 11.54 -54.16
C LEU A 69 -26.93 11.23 -55.07
N TRP A 70 -26.56 12.18 -55.94
CA TRP A 70 -25.47 12.05 -56.91
C TRP A 70 -24.33 12.99 -56.58
N HIS A 71 -23.11 12.47 -56.62
CA HIS A 71 -21.89 13.27 -56.53
C HIS A 71 -21.08 13.04 -57.81
N ASN A 72 -21.00 14.08 -58.66
CA ASN A 72 -20.53 13.98 -60.05
C ASN A 72 -21.33 12.90 -60.82
N GLU A 73 -20.65 11.96 -61.49
CA GLU A 73 -21.29 10.90 -62.30
C GLU A 73 -21.64 9.64 -61.49
N SER A 74 -21.80 9.76 -60.17
CA SER A 74 -21.90 8.61 -59.27
C SER A 74 -22.97 8.79 -58.20
N TYR A 75 -23.94 7.87 -58.16
CA TYR A 75 -24.89 7.80 -57.05
C TYR A 75 -24.20 7.28 -55.78
N LEU A 76 -24.57 7.84 -54.64
CA LEU A 76 -23.99 7.49 -53.35
C LEU A 76 -24.81 6.40 -52.65
N LYS A 77 -24.12 5.53 -51.92
CA LYS A 77 -24.74 4.54 -51.01
C LYS A 77 -24.44 4.92 -49.57
N ALA A 78 -25.44 4.86 -48.70
CA ALA A 78 -25.29 5.18 -47.29
C ALA A 78 -25.71 4.00 -46.39
N TRP A 79 -25.01 3.84 -45.27
CA TRP A 79 -25.42 2.91 -44.19
C TRP A 79 -25.26 3.58 -42.84
N PRO A 80 -26.21 3.41 -41.90
CA PRO A 80 -26.05 3.91 -40.54
C PRO A 80 -24.93 3.15 -39.82
N LEU A 81 -24.12 3.86 -39.04
CA LEU A 81 -23.12 3.27 -38.15
C LEU A 81 -23.71 3.06 -36.75
N LYS A 82 -23.18 2.06 -36.02
CA LYS A 82 -23.63 1.75 -34.65
C LYS A 82 -23.15 2.77 -33.61
N HIS A 83 -22.12 3.57 -33.92
CA HIS A 83 -21.48 4.50 -32.99
C HIS A 83 -21.17 5.82 -33.68
N ASP A 84 -21.23 6.92 -32.93
CA ASP A 84 -20.88 8.26 -33.42
C ASP A 84 -19.36 8.48 -33.52
N ILE A 85 -18.91 9.30 -34.47
CA ILE A 85 -17.48 9.66 -34.64
C ILE A 85 -16.97 10.42 -33.42
N ILE A 86 -17.84 11.28 -32.87
CA ILE A 86 -17.67 11.97 -31.60
C ILE A 86 -18.69 11.34 -30.65
N THR A 87 -18.24 10.37 -29.84
CA THR A 87 -18.93 10.05 -28.59
C THR A 87 -18.74 11.24 -27.66
N GLN A 88 -19.83 11.82 -27.16
CA GLN A 88 -19.77 12.90 -26.18
C GLN A 88 -18.93 12.44 -24.98
N LYS A 89 -17.65 12.81 -24.94
CA LYS A 89 -17.06 13.17 -23.65
C LYS A 89 -17.99 14.24 -23.07
N PRO A 90 -18.30 14.25 -21.76
CA PRO A 90 -19.06 15.35 -21.18
C PRO A 90 -18.35 16.65 -21.55
N LYS A 91 -18.93 17.43 -22.47
CA LYS A 91 -18.52 18.80 -22.73
C LYS A 91 -19.00 19.57 -21.51
N PHE A 92 -18.14 19.67 -20.49
CA PHE A 92 -18.35 20.66 -19.46
C PHE A 92 -18.29 22.03 -20.14
N GLU A 93 -19.31 22.86 -19.95
CA GLU A 93 -19.22 24.26 -20.36
C GLU A 93 -18.05 24.91 -19.61
N LEU A 94 -16.95 25.13 -20.34
CA LEU A 94 -15.78 25.84 -19.85
C LEU A 94 -16.01 27.32 -20.08
N HIS A 95 -16.16 28.07 -19.00
CA HIS A 95 -16.04 29.52 -19.04
C HIS A 95 -14.56 29.89 -19.16
N SER A 96 -14.26 30.87 -20.00
CA SER A 96 -12.91 31.42 -20.19
C SER A 96 -12.89 32.86 -19.72
N ILE A 97 -11.84 33.23 -18.99
CA ILE A 97 -11.46 34.63 -18.79
C ILE A 97 -10.12 34.78 -19.50
N ASP A 98 -10.13 35.53 -20.59
CA ASP A 98 -8.98 35.71 -21.46
C ASP A 98 -8.23 37.01 -21.15
N ASP A 99 -7.04 37.14 -21.74
CA ASP A 99 -6.18 38.32 -21.65
C ASP A 99 -5.77 38.70 -20.20
N LEU A 100 -5.45 37.68 -19.40
CA LEU A 100 -5.02 37.86 -18.02
C LEU A 100 -3.50 37.97 -17.89
N MET A 101 -3.08 38.67 -16.83
CA MET A 101 -1.70 38.70 -16.38
C MET A 101 -1.53 37.64 -15.28
N LEU A 102 -0.70 36.63 -15.55
CA LEU A 102 -0.36 35.56 -14.61
C LEU A 102 1.06 35.78 -14.06
N HIS A 103 1.19 35.74 -12.74
CA HIS A 103 2.45 35.87 -12.02
C HIS A 103 2.77 34.60 -11.25
N PHE A 104 4.02 34.14 -11.35
CA PHE A 104 4.59 33.03 -10.61
C PHE A 104 5.56 33.54 -9.56
N GLY A 105 5.47 33.05 -8.33
CA GLY A 105 6.45 33.36 -7.31
C GLY A 105 6.03 32.91 -5.91
N SER A 106 6.20 33.78 -4.92
CA SER A 106 5.95 33.42 -3.52
C SER A 106 5.41 34.61 -2.71
N PRO A 107 4.51 34.37 -1.74
CA PRO A 107 4.10 35.41 -0.80
C PRO A 107 5.25 35.73 0.15
N ALA A 108 5.58 37.01 0.33
CA ALA A 108 6.58 37.47 1.31
C ALA A 108 5.93 37.88 2.64
N SER A 109 4.65 38.28 2.62
CA SER A 109 3.82 38.53 3.79
C SER A 109 2.35 38.35 3.42
N LYS A 110 1.43 38.50 4.37
CA LYS A 110 -0.03 38.43 4.10
C LYS A 110 -0.53 39.43 3.04
N GLY A 111 0.17 40.55 2.85
CA GLY A 111 -0.20 41.61 1.91
C GLY A 111 0.79 41.82 0.75
N LYS A 112 1.77 40.94 0.57
CA LYS A 112 2.87 41.15 -0.38
C LYS A 112 3.26 39.87 -1.12
N PHE A 113 3.35 39.96 -2.44
CA PHE A 113 3.74 38.88 -3.35
C PHE A 113 4.99 39.24 -4.15
N ILE A 114 5.95 38.32 -4.19
CA ILE A 114 7.18 38.46 -4.96
C ILE A 114 7.06 37.63 -6.24
N VAL A 115 7.26 38.28 -7.38
CA VAL A 115 7.15 37.67 -8.72
C VAL A 115 8.53 37.24 -9.22
N LEU A 116 8.67 35.96 -9.52
CA LEU A 116 9.86 35.38 -10.17
C LEU A 116 9.73 35.37 -11.69
N TRP A 117 8.51 35.18 -12.20
CA TRP A 117 8.20 35.18 -13.62
C TRP A 117 6.75 35.58 -13.86
N ASN A 118 6.46 36.23 -14.98
CA ASN A 118 5.11 36.62 -15.36
C ASN A 118 4.86 36.36 -16.85
N GLN A 119 3.58 36.23 -17.21
CA GLN A 119 3.15 35.97 -18.58
C GLN A 119 1.82 36.66 -18.86
N SER A 120 1.78 37.45 -19.93
CA SER A 120 0.58 38.14 -20.42
C SER A 120 -0.20 37.29 -21.40
N HIS A 121 -1.42 37.74 -21.72
CA HIS A 121 -2.33 37.08 -22.65
C HIS A 121 -2.68 35.64 -22.24
N VAL A 122 -2.82 35.41 -20.93
CA VAL A 122 -3.17 34.09 -20.39
C VAL A 122 -4.69 33.93 -20.39
N SER A 123 -5.15 32.77 -20.89
CA SER A 123 -6.54 32.36 -20.79
C SER A 123 -6.75 31.45 -19.60
N PHE A 124 -7.56 31.88 -18.63
CA PHE A 124 -7.98 31.09 -17.49
C PHE A 124 -9.34 30.43 -17.76
N LYS A 125 -9.37 29.10 -17.86
CA LYS A 125 -10.59 28.32 -18.09
C LYS A 125 -10.99 27.52 -16.86
N TYR A 126 -12.29 27.57 -16.55
CA TYR A 126 -12.91 26.83 -15.45
C TYR A 126 -14.34 26.41 -15.85
N GLY A 127 -14.98 25.50 -15.11
CA GLY A 127 -16.32 25.03 -15.44
C GLY A 127 -16.96 24.25 -14.29
N GLN A 128 -18.27 24.02 -14.36
CA GLN A 128 -19.01 23.27 -13.33
C GLN A 128 -18.55 21.79 -13.30
N LYS A 129 -18.41 21.22 -12.10
CA LYS A 129 -17.91 19.85 -11.85
C LYS A 129 -16.47 19.56 -12.29
N LEU A 130 -15.66 20.59 -12.54
CA LEU A 130 -14.23 20.41 -12.77
C LEU A 130 -13.46 20.43 -11.45
N ASP A 131 -12.67 19.38 -11.27
CA ASP A 131 -11.68 19.17 -10.23
C ASP A 131 -10.34 19.86 -10.54
N LYS A 132 -10.28 20.63 -11.63
CA LYS A 132 -9.07 21.29 -12.14
C LYS A 132 -9.32 22.71 -12.67
N LEU A 133 -8.33 23.56 -12.50
CA LEU A 133 -8.20 24.88 -13.11
C LEU A 133 -7.23 24.82 -14.30
N TYR A 134 -7.58 25.49 -15.40
CA TYR A 134 -6.77 25.47 -16.62
C TYR A 134 -6.25 26.87 -16.96
N PHE A 135 -4.96 26.96 -17.27
CA PHE A 135 -4.34 28.17 -17.81
C PHE A 135 -3.74 27.85 -19.17
N PHE A 136 -4.01 28.66 -20.17
CA PHE A 136 -3.42 28.54 -21.51
C PHE A 136 -2.58 29.77 -21.76
N LEU A 137 -1.34 29.58 -22.19
CA LEU A 137 -0.37 30.64 -22.46
C LEU A 137 0.55 30.23 -23.59
N SER A 138 1.08 31.21 -24.31
CA SER A 138 2.08 30.99 -25.38
C SER A 138 3.41 31.61 -24.96
N TYR A 139 4.49 30.85 -25.06
CA TYR A 139 5.84 31.32 -24.74
C TYR A 139 6.85 30.76 -25.74
N ASN A 140 7.73 31.60 -26.29
CA ASN A 140 8.70 31.21 -27.33
C ASN A 140 8.07 30.43 -28.51
N SER A 141 6.90 30.89 -28.99
CA SER A 141 6.15 30.25 -30.08
C SER A 141 5.69 28.81 -29.80
N VAL A 142 5.64 28.43 -28.52
CA VAL A 142 5.08 27.15 -28.06
C VAL A 142 3.89 27.44 -27.18
N ASP A 143 2.80 26.73 -27.42
CA ASP A 143 1.60 26.80 -26.58
C ASP A 143 1.73 25.85 -25.39
N TYR A 144 1.34 26.38 -24.23
CA TYR A 144 1.36 25.69 -22.96
C TYR A 144 -0.03 25.72 -22.36
N LYS A 145 -0.45 24.56 -21.85
CA LYS A 145 -1.58 24.42 -20.95
C LYS A 145 -1.04 24.05 -19.59
N LEU A 146 -1.43 24.77 -18.54
CA LEU A 146 -1.16 24.42 -17.15
C LEU A 146 -2.46 23.97 -16.49
N GLU A 147 -2.41 22.87 -15.76
CA GLU A 147 -3.52 22.22 -15.10
C GLU A 147 -3.24 22.17 -13.61
N LEU A 148 -4.12 22.79 -12.82
CA LEU A 148 -4.00 22.83 -11.37
C LEU A 148 -5.16 22.08 -10.74
N TYR A 149 -4.85 21.04 -9.98
CA TYR A 149 -5.84 20.19 -9.31
C TYR A 149 -6.28 20.81 -8.00
N ASN A 150 -7.52 20.57 -7.61
CA ASN A 150 -8.04 21.05 -6.33
C ASN A 150 -7.22 20.56 -5.14
N ASP A 151 -6.78 19.29 -5.17
CA ASP A 151 -5.94 18.69 -4.12
C ASP A 151 -4.59 19.42 -3.96
N ASN A 152 -4.14 20.19 -4.97
CA ASN A 152 -2.89 20.95 -4.96
C ASN A 152 -3.09 22.41 -4.53
N VAL A 153 -4.33 22.87 -4.38
CA VAL A 153 -4.62 24.25 -3.96
C VAL A 153 -4.74 24.28 -2.46
N TRP A 154 -3.82 24.98 -1.81
CA TRP A 154 -3.88 25.20 -0.38
C TRP A 154 -4.95 26.23 -0.01
N GLN A 155 -4.88 27.41 -0.61
CA GLN A 155 -5.94 28.39 -0.49
C GLN A 155 -5.96 29.34 -1.67
N MET A 156 -7.15 29.88 -1.91
CA MET A 156 -7.37 30.95 -2.87
C MET A 156 -7.84 32.19 -2.12
N VAL A 157 -7.21 33.32 -2.37
CA VAL A 157 -7.55 34.60 -1.75
C VAL A 157 -7.70 35.65 -2.83
N LEU A 158 -8.91 36.22 -2.93
CA LEU A 158 -9.20 37.35 -3.77
C LEU A 158 -8.97 38.64 -2.96
N HIS A 159 -7.87 39.30 -3.26
CA HIS A 159 -7.54 40.62 -2.76
C HIS A 159 -8.22 41.67 -3.64
N TYR A 160 -8.95 42.60 -3.02
CA TYR A 160 -9.62 43.69 -3.74
C TYR A 160 -9.53 45.00 -2.95
N MET A 161 -9.50 46.11 -3.67
CA MET A 161 -9.64 47.45 -3.12
C MET A 161 -10.57 48.23 -4.06
N PRO A 162 -11.46 49.10 -3.54
CA PRO A 162 -12.18 50.06 -4.38
C PRO A 162 -11.16 50.83 -5.24
N ASP A 163 -11.40 50.89 -6.55
CA ASP A 163 -10.56 51.58 -7.54
C ASP A 163 -9.24 50.91 -7.97
N HIS A 164 -8.92 49.69 -7.52
CA HIS A 164 -7.73 48.93 -7.97
C HIS A 164 -8.07 47.65 -8.75
N THR A 165 -7.10 47.11 -9.49
CA THR A 165 -7.19 45.79 -10.16
C THR A 165 -7.31 44.69 -9.10
N LYS A 166 -8.27 43.77 -9.27
CA LYS A 166 -8.46 42.65 -8.32
C LYS A 166 -7.34 41.64 -8.53
N LYS A 167 -6.87 41.02 -7.45
CA LYS A 167 -5.75 40.05 -7.49
C LYS A 167 -6.18 38.74 -6.84
N LEU A 168 -6.17 37.66 -7.61
CA LEU A 168 -6.45 36.32 -7.10
C LEU A 168 -5.13 35.60 -6.83
N LEU A 169 -4.79 35.46 -5.55
CA LEU A 169 -3.66 34.66 -5.09
C LEU A 169 -4.11 33.20 -4.92
N ILE A 170 -3.36 32.28 -5.54
CA ILE A 170 -3.55 30.84 -5.40
C ILE A 170 -2.28 30.26 -4.81
N GLN A 171 -2.34 29.86 -3.54
CA GLN A 171 -1.25 29.19 -2.84
C GLN A 171 -1.37 27.69 -3.00
N LEU A 172 -0.23 27.02 -3.17
CA LEU A 172 -0.18 25.62 -3.55
C LEU A 172 0.29 24.73 -2.38
N PHE A 173 -0.40 23.62 -2.16
CA PHE A 173 0.16 22.47 -1.45
C PHE A 173 1.03 21.69 -2.43
N GLN A 174 2.13 21.11 -1.93
CA GLN A 174 2.95 20.07 -2.59
C GLN A 174 2.51 19.73 -4.04
N GLY A 175 3.15 20.36 -5.03
CA GLY A 175 2.92 20.11 -6.46
C GLY A 175 2.49 21.34 -7.26
N THR A 176 3.02 21.48 -8.48
CA THR A 176 2.71 22.55 -9.44
C THR A 176 2.47 21.96 -10.83
N HIS A 177 1.32 22.29 -11.44
CA HIS A 177 0.98 22.24 -12.87
C HIS A 177 1.20 20.93 -13.66
N ARG A 178 0.12 20.23 -14.05
CA ARG A 178 0.18 19.30 -15.20
C ARG A 178 0.03 20.05 -16.52
N ARG A 179 0.66 19.53 -17.58
CA ARG A 179 0.59 20.09 -18.94
C ARG A 179 -0.37 19.28 -19.80
N GLY A 180 -1.27 19.95 -20.52
CA GLY A 180 -2.11 19.27 -21.52
C GLY A 180 -1.83 19.70 -22.96
N GLU A 181 -1.46 18.71 -23.76
CA GLU A 181 -1.45 18.66 -25.23
C GLU A 181 -0.47 19.57 -26.01
N MET A 182 0.81 19.54 -25.61
CA MET A 182 1.95 19.40 -26.54
C MET A 182 3.23 18.84 -25.85
N GLY A 183 3.05 17.81 -25.02
CA GLY A 183 4.12 17.06 -24.33
C GLY A 183 4.33 17.50 -22.88
N GLN A 184 4.52 16.57 -21.94
CA GLN A 184 4.98 16.92 -20.59
C GLN A 184 6.44 17.40 -20.68
N GLY A 185 6.76 18.50 -20.02
CA GLY A 185 8.08 19.13 -20.11
C GLY A 185 8.56 19.61 -18.75
N ILE A 186 9.87 19.68 -18.58
CA ILE A 186 10.49 20.34 -17.42
C ILE A 186 10.19 21.84 -17.44
N ASP A 187 10.43 22.52 -16.32
CA ASP A 187 10.27 23.97 -16.24
C ASP A 187 11.02 24.68 -17.39
N PHE A 188 10.26 25.37 -18.23
CA PHE A 188 10.72 26.04 -19.43
C PHE A 188 11.09 27.50 -19.20
N THR A 189 10.77 28.04 -18.02
CA THR A 189 11.04 29.44 -17.70
C THR A 189 12.52 29.68 -17.46
N PRO A 190 13.04 30.88 -17.80
CA PRO A 190 14.42 31.23 -17.51
C PRO A 190 14.73 31.05 -16.03
N GLY A 191 15.82 30.33 -15.70
CA GLY A 191 16.18 30.06 -14.31
C GLY A 191 15.22 29.13 -13.56
N HIS A 192 14.29 28.45 -14.24
CA HIS A 192 13.30 27.56 -13.64
C HIS A 192 12.46 28.23 -12.53
N CYS A 193 11.92 29.42 -12.84
CA CYS A 193 11.10 30.21 -11.93
C CYS A 193 9.81 29.50 -11.48
N ILE A 194 9.18 28.68 -12.33
CA ILE A 194 7.96 27.93 -11.95
C ILE A 194 8.30 26.91 -10.86
N GLY A 195 9.40 26.17 -11.00
CA GLY A 195 9.88 25.21 -10.02
C GLY A 195 10.25 25.86 -8.68
N GLN A 196 10.65 27.13 -8.70
CA GLN A 196 10.94 27.93 -7.50
C GLN A 196 9.71 28.63 -6.90
N SER A 197 8.55 28.54 -7.56
CA SER A 197 7.33 29.19 -7.12
C SER A 197 6.50 28.29 -6.19
N PHE A 198 5.88 28.93 -5.19
CA PHE A 198 4.99 28.29 -4.21
C PHE A 198 3.54 28.79 -4.33
N ALA A 199 3.33 29.83 -5.13
CA ALA A 199 2.03 30.39 -5.41
C ALA A 199 2.01 31.09 -6.78
N MET A 200 0.82 31.30 -7.29
CA MET A 200 0.58 32.15 -8.46
C MET A 200 -0.42 33.25 -8.13
N CYS A 201 -0.30 34.38 -8.79
CA CYS A 201 -1.21 35.51 -8.66
C CYS A 201 -1.75 35.91 -10.02
N ILE A 202 -3.06 36.10 -10.12
CA ILE A 202 -3.74 36.50 -11.35
C ILE A 202 -4.28 37.90 -11.15
N GLU A 203 -3.96 38.81 -12.07
CA GLU A 203 -4.61 40.13 -12.11
C GLU A 203 -5.90 40.06 -12.92
N LEU A 204 -7.01 40.43 -12.29
CA LEU A 204 -8.34 40.36 -12.86
C LEU A 204 -8.85 41.77 -13.17
N PRO A 205 -9.33 42.03 -14.41
CA PRO A 205 -9.94 43.29 -14.77
C PRO A 205 -11.11 43.65 -13.84
N ARG A 206 -11.34 44.95 -13.62
CA ARG A 206 -12.38 45.45 -12.70
C ARG A 206 -13.78 44.91 -13.02
N SER A 207 -14.08 44.79 -14.33
CA SER A 207 -15.35 44.31 -14.87
C SER A 207 -15.57 42.80 -14.66
N VAL A 208 -14.52 42.03 -14.43
CA VAL A 208 -14.62 40.58 -14.27
C VAL A 208 -15.05 40.25 -12.83
N GLN A 209 -16.12 39.48 -12.71
CA GLN A 209 -16.49 38.83 -11.47
C GLN A 209 -16.08 37.36 -11.54
N LEU A 210 -15.30 36.90 -10.57
CA LEU A 210 -15.07 35.47 -10.39
C LEU A 210 -16.38 34.81 -9.96
N PRO A 211 -16.80 33.73 -10.60
CA PRO A 211 -17.98 32.99 -10.15
C PRO A 211 -17.71 32.34 -8.80
N ARG A 212 -18.78 31.93 -8.12
CA ARG A 212 -18.65 30.91 -7.08
C ARG A 212 -18.32 29.61 -7.79
N PHE A 213 -17.10 29.09 -7.61
CA PHE A 213 -16.80 27.74 -8.04
C PHE A 213 -17.73 26.77 -7.28
N ASP A 214 -18.03 25.61 -7.86
CA ASP A 214 -18.78 24.55 -7.16
C ASP A 214 -18.02 24.11 -5.89
N THR A 215 -18.63 23.27 -5.05
CA THR A 215 -18.17 22.74 -3.75
C THR A 215 -16.68 22.33 -3.63
N SER A 216 -15.96 22.19 -4.74
CA SER A 216 -14.54 21.82 -4.79
C SER A 216 -13.58 23.01 -4.56
N PHE A 217 -13.79 24.18 -5.15
CA PHE A 217 -12.85 25.31 -5.02
C PHE A 217 -13.48 26.47 -4.23
N TYR A 218 -12.83 26.91 -3.15
CA TYR A 218 -13.30 28.06 -2.36
C TYR A 218 -12.24 29.14 -2.31
N TYR A 219 -12.64 30.40 -2.51
CA TYR A 219 -11.76 31.55 -2.32
C TYR A 219 -12.31 32.50 -1.27
N LYS A 220 -11.42 33.01 -0.41
CA LYS A 220 -11.71 34.05 0.57
C LYS A 220 -11.62 35.41 -0.11
N LYS A 221 -12.42 36.37 0.34
CA LYS A 221 -12.32 37.78 -0.10
C LYS A 221 -11.71 38.60 1.02
N ILE A 222 -10.68 39.36 0.71
CA ILE A 222 -10.01 40.27 1.65
C ILE A 222 -9.93 41.65 0.99
N GLU A 223 -10.31 42.67 1.76
CA GLU A 223 -10.18 44.07 1.36
C GLU A 223 -8.87 44.62 1.91
N ASP A 224 -7.83 44.68 1.08
CA ASP A 224 -6.48 45.10 1.47
C ASP A 224 -5.66 45.64 0.28
N ASN A 225 -4.58 46.36 0.60
CA ASN A 225 -3.62 46.81 -0.40
C ASN A 225 -2.58 45.71 -0.68
N PHE A 226 -2.97 44.72 -1.49
CA PHE A 226 -2.08 43.62 -1.86
C PHE A 226 -1.04 44.05 -2.90
N VAL A 227 0.23 44.07 -2.51
CA VAL A 227 1.34 44.58 -3.35
C VAL A 227 2.02 43.43 -4.10
N ILE A 228 2.28 43.63 -5.39
CA ILE A 228 3.08 42.74 -6.23
C ILE A 228 4.42 43.43 -6.51
N GLU A 229 5.52 42.77 -6.20
CA GLU A 229 6.88 43.27 -6.43
C GLU A 229 7.72 42.29 -7.25
N PRO A 230 8.64 42.78 -8.10
CA PRO A 230 9.58 41.93 -8.81
C PRO A 230 10.59 41.30 -7.84
N GLY A 231 10.87 40.02 -8.03
CA GLY A 231 11.90 39.26 -7.33
C GLY A 231 12.94 38.69 -8.28
N SER A 232 13.81 37.82 -7.74
CA SER A 232 14.81 37.09 -8.52
C SER A 232 14.83 35.62 -8.09
N PRO A 233 15.14 34.69 -9.01
CA PRO A 233 15.39 33.29 -8.67
C PRO A 233 16.42 33.18 -7.54
N PHE A 234 16.17 32.27 -6.59
CA PHE A 234 16.97 32.12 -5.37
C PHE A 234 17.65 30.74 -5.24
N SER A 235 17.32 29.80 -6.13
CA SER A 235 17.98 28.49 -6.15
C SER A 235 19.47 28.62 -6.51
N SER A 236 20.33 27.96 -5.75
CA SER A 236 21.76 27.86 -6.04
C SER A 236 22.06 26.79 -7.09
N ASN A 237 21.19 25.79 -7.22
CA ASN A 237 21.30 24.73 -8.22
C ASN A 237 20.44 25.09 -9.44
N THR A 238 20.97 24.94 -10.66
CA THR A 238 20.27 25.21 -11.92
C THR A 238 19.46 24.03 -12.42
N ASP A 239 19.87 22.81 -12.11
CA ASP A 239 19.23 21.59 -12.61
C ASP A 239 18.13 21.11 -11.67
N LEU A 240 18.35 21.19 -10.35
CA LEU A 240 17.43 20.72 -9.31
C LEU A 240 16.97 21.89 -8.45
N VAL A 241 15.86 22.53 -8.83
CA VAL A 241 15.29 23.69 -8.12
C VAL A 241 14.09 23.32 -7.24
N PRO A 242 13.79 24.08 -6.18
CA PRO A 242 14.70 25.01 -5.51
C PRO A 242 15.62 24.24 -4.56
N ILE A 243 16.93 24.42 -4.70
CA ILE A 243 17.91 24.01 -3.67
C ILE A 243 18.71 25.26 -3.31
N ILE A 244 18.75 25.59 -2.02
CA ILE A 244 19.56 26.69 -1.48
C ILE A 244 20.81 26.15 -0.78
N THR A 245 21.84 26.99 -0.74
CA THR A 245 23.09 26.77 -0.02
C THR A 245 23.22 27.77 1.13
N SER A 246 24.14 27.49 2.07
CA SER A 246 24.46 28.43 3.14
C SER A 246 25.06 29.72 2.55
N PRO A 247 24.61 30.91 2.99
CA PRO A 247 25.17 32.17 2.51
C PRO A 247 26.64 32.32 2.99
N PRO A 248 27.45 33.13 2.27
CA PRO A 248 28.84 33.38 2.67
C PRO A 248 28.94 33.84 4.13
N GLY A 249 29.79 33.16 4.91
CA GLY A 249 29.97 33.42 6.35
C GLY A 249 29.18 32.49 7.29
N PHE A 250 28.34 31.60 6.74
CA PHE A 250 27.65 30.56 7.49
C PHE A 250 28.02 29.18 6.95
N ASP A 251 28.34 28.25 7.84
CA ASP A 251 28.60 26.85 7.50
C ASP A 251 27.62 25.95 8.24
N LEU A 252 26.42 25.83 7.68
CA LEU A 252 25.36 25.01 8.28
C LEU A 252 25.60 23.52 7.99
N PRO A 253 25.54 22.65 9.02
CA PRO A 253 25.55 21.22 8.84
C PRO A 253 24.43 20.71 7.92
N TYR A 254 24.73 19.64 7.18
CA TYR A 254 23.83 18.98 6.24
C TYR A 254 22.40 18.76 6.78
N ASN A 255 22.26 18.24 8.00
CA ASN A 255 20.96 17.96 8.65
C ASN A 255 20.08 19.21 8.78
N ILE A 256 20.67 20.34 9.16
CA ILE A 256 19.95 21.62 9.32
C ILE A 256 19.62 22.19 7.95
N LEU A 257 20.60 22.28 7.05
CA LEU A 257 20.39 22.84 5.72
C LEU A 257 19.37 22.02 4.92
N PHE A 258 19.35 20.70 5.08
CA PHE A 258 18.34 19.83 4.49
C PHE A 258 16.94 20.19 4.97
N LYS A 259 16.75 20.41 6.28
CA LYS A 259 15.45 20.76 6.84
C LYS A 259 15.00 22.18 6.46
N VAL A 260 15.92 23.13 6.35
CA VAL A 260 15.62 24.47 5.82
C VAL A 260 15.16 24.40 4.36
N ASN A 261 15.86 23.63 3.52
CA ASN A 261 15.43 23.36 2.14
C ASN A 261 14.03 22.73 2.09
N ALA A 262 13.75 21.75 2.96
CA ALA A 262 12.42 21.15 3.06
C ALA A 262 11.36 22.20 3.44
N LEU A 263 11.58 23.01 4.48
CA LEU A 263 10.63 24.05 4.89
C LEU A 263 10.34 25.05 3.77
N LEU A 264 11.36 25.43 3.01
CA LEU A 264 11.23 26.31 1.85
C LEU A 264 10.41 25.66 0.73
N GLN A 265 10.80 24.46 0.31
CA GLN A 265 10.17 23.72 -0.80
C GLN A 265 8.70 23.40 -0.55
N HIS A 266 8.32 23.17 0.71
CA HIS A 266 6.95 22.93 1.14
C HIS A 266 6.17 24.23 1.45
N GLY A 267 6.77 25.41 1.27
CA GLY A 267 6.13 26.70 1.43
C GLY A 267 5.93 27.17 2.88
N TYR A 268 6.58 26.52 3.86
CA TYR A 268 6.52 26.91 5.27
C TYR A 268 7.40 28.13 5.59
N LEU A 269 8.38 28.42 4.75
CA LEU A 269 9.24 29.59 4.84
C LEU A 269 9.23 30.35 3.52
N PRO A 270 9.05 31.69 3.53
CA PRO A 270 9.22 32.47 2.32
C PRO A 270 10.71 32.66 2.02
N PRO A 271 11.14 32.66 0.75
CA PRO A 271 12.54 32.89 0.38
C PRO A 271 13.11 34.19 0.96
N THR A 272 12.28 35.23 1.04
CA THR A 272 12.67 36.55 1.55
C THR A 272 12.98 36.58 3.05
N ALA A 273 12.56 35.56 3.82
CA ALA A 273 12.85 35.48 5.24
C ALA A 273 14.17 34.76 5.55
N LEU A 274 14.84 34.19 4.53
CA LEU A 274 16.14 33.53 4.66
C LEU A 274 17.27 34.57 4.58
N ASP A 275 17.24 35.55 5.48
CA ASP A 275 18.26 36.58 5.61
C ASP A 275 19.37 36.15 6.60
N SER A 276 20.42 36.96 6.74
CA SER A 276 21.53 36.66 7.66
C SER A 276 21.05 36.42 9.09
N ARG A 277 20.04 37.15 9.58
CA ARG A 277 19.51 36.99 10.94
C ARG A 277 18.82 35.64 11.14
N PHE A 278 18.13 35.12 10.12
CA PHE A 278 17.62 33.76 10.15
C PHE A 278 18.75 32.74 10.26
N PHE A 279 19.79 32.87 9.41
CA PHE A 279 20.93 31.96 9.41
C PHE A 279 21.70 31.98 10.75
N GLU A 280 21.79 33.13 11.42
CA GLU A 280 22.37 33.22 12.79
C GLU A 280 21.60 32.42 13.84
N LEU A 281 20.30 32.23 13.68
CA LEU A 281 19.45 31.49 14.62
C LEU A 281 19.43 29.99 14.36
N VAL A 282 19.83 29.55 13.16
CA VAL A 282 19.97 28.14 12.81
C VAL A 282 21.43 27.69 12.73
N ASP A 283 22.36 28.54 13.17
CA ASP A 283 23.78 28.24 13.26
C ASP A 283 24.12 27.50 14.56
N PRO A 284 24.62 26.24 14.49
CA PRO A 284 25.05 25.46 15.65
C PRO A 284 26.14 26.10 16.50
N CYS A 285 26.93 27.02 15.93
CA CYS A 285 27.93 27.77 16.68
C CYS A 285 27.31 28.74 17.70
N ARG A 286 26.03 29.10 17.50
CA ARG A 286 25.31 30.10 18.30
C ARG A 286 24.16 29.50 19.12
N ILE A 287 23.47 28.51 18.56
CA ILE A 287 22.31 27.86 19.18
C ILE A 287 22.58 26.36 19.27
N GLU A 288 22.16 25.72 20.37
CA GLU A 288 22.29 24.27 20.56
C GLU A 288 21.58 23.50 19.43
N THR A 289 22.28 22.55 18.79
CA THR A 289 21.78 21.79 17.63
C THR A 289 20.42 21.14 17.88
N LEU A 290 20.22 20.54 19.06
CA LEU A 290 18.95 19.90 19.43
C LEU A 290 17.77 20.90 19.45
N PHE A 291 18.01 22.16 19.84
CA PHE A 291 16.97 23.19 19.81
C PHE A 291 16.65 23.59 18.38
N ILE A 292 17.67 23.71 17.52
CA ILE A 292 17.49 24.03 16.11
C ILE A 292 16.66 22.94 15.44
N GLU A 293 17.09 21.68 15.52
CA GLU A 293 16.39 20.54 14.90
C GLU A 293 14.94 20.44 15.38
N HIS A 294 14.71 20.55 16.69
CA HIS A 294 13.37 20.48 17.25
C HIS A 294 12.47 21.64 16.81
N ALA A 295 13.02 22.86 16.74
CA ALA A 295 12.28 24.03 16.26
C ALA A 295 11.90 23.89 14.78
N LEU A 296 12.85 23.49 13.93
CA LEU A 296 12.59 23.30 12.50
C LEU A 296 11.59 22.16 12.24
N GLU A 297 11.63 21.09 13.05
CA GLU A 297 10.62 20.04 13.00
C GLU A 297 9.23 20.57 13.37
N LYS A 298 9.14 21.39 14.42
CA LYS A 298 7.88 22.02 14.83
C LYS A 298 7.33 22.98 13.76
N MET A 299 8.19 23.67 13.03
CA MET A 299 7.80 24.51 11.87
C MET A 299 7.26 23.69 10.70
N PHE A 300 7.81 22.49 10.47
CA PHE A 300 7.33 21.60 9.41
C PHE A 300 5.89 21.11 9.69
N GLY A 301 5.44 21.20 10.94
CA GLY A 301 4.06 20.93 11.36
C GLY A 301 3.10 22.13 11.24
N PHE A 302 3.52 23.28 10.71
CA PHE A 302 2.66 24.46 10.60
C PHE A 302 1.50 24.27 9.62
N LYS A 303 0.40 24.98 9.90
CA LYS A 303 -0.74 25.08 8.98
C LYS A 303 -0.53 26.16 7.92
N ASP A 304 0.25 27.20 8.25
CA ASP A 304 0.51 28.36 7.41
C ASP A 304 2.01 28.66 7.29
N CYS A 305 2.38 29.38 6.23
CA CYS A 305 3.72 29.93 6.04
C CYS A 305 4.12 30.85 7.19
N CYS A 306 5.34 30.68 7.71
CA CYS A 306 5.91 31.53 8.74
C CYS A 306 6.60 32.74 8.11
N TYR A 307 5.89 33.87 8.04
CA TYR A 307 6.44 35.11 7.46
C TYR A 307 7.48 35.83 8.35
N ASP A 308 7.53 35.53 9.66
CA ASP A 308 8.51 36.08 10.62
C ASP A 308 9.17 34.94 11.44
N PRO A 309 10.02 34.13 10.80
CA PRO A 309 10.66 32.98 11.45
C PRO A 309 11.67 33.41 12.51
N VAL A 310 12.32 34.57 12.35
CA VAL A 310 13.31 35.10 13.30
C VAL A 310 12.66 35.36 14.67
N LYS A 311 11.51 36.03 14.70
CA LYS A 311 10.77 36.26 15.94
C LYS A 311 10.31 34.93 16.55
N TRP A 312 9.75 34.05 15.72
CA TRP A 312 9.23 32.77 16.19
C TRP A 312 10.30 31.89 16.81
N LEU A 313 11.45 31.72 16.15
CA LEU A 313 12.58 30.93 16.66
C LEU A 313 13.09 31.49 18.00
N ASN A 314 13.24 32.80 18.12
CA ASN A 314 13.64 33.44 19.37
C ASN A 314 12.69 33.14 20.52
N ASP A 315 11.38 33.23 20.28
CA ASP A 315 10.38 32.96 21.31
C ASP A 315 10.36 31.47 21.68
N GLN A 316 10.52 30.56 20.71
CA GLN A 316 10.63 29.13 20.97
C GLN A 316 11.89 28.76 21.76
N TYR A 317 13.04 29.35 21.44
CA TYR A 317 14.27 29.09 22.20
C TYR A 317 14.18 29.61 23.64
N LYS A 318 13.44 30.70 23.89
CA LYS A 318 13.12 31.14 25.25
C LYS A 318 12.25 30.13 25.99
N GLU A 319 11.28 29.51 25.32
CA GLU A 319 10.45 28.45 25.91
C GLU A 319 11.30 27.21 26.23
N TYR A 320 12.15 26.76 25.31
CA TYR A 320 13.00 25.57 25.53
C TYR A 320 13.98 25.75 26.69
N ARG A 321 14.55 26.96 26.84
CA ARG A 321 15.44 27.28 27.97
C ARG A 321 14.72 27.33 29.31
N LYS A 322 13.41 27.57 29.32
CA LYS A 322 12.58 27.60 30.54
C LYS A 322 11.98 26.24 30.89
N ALA A 323 11.90 25.32 29.93
CA ALA A 323 11.32 24.01 30.15
C ALA A 323 12.22 23.16 31.06
N GLU A 324 11.63 22.53 32.09
CA GLU A 324 12.36 21.62 33.00
C GLU A 324 12.86 20.35 32.30
N LYS A 325 12.21 19.95 31.20
CA LYS A 325 12.56 18.77 30.40
C LYS A 325 13.03 19.17 29.00
N ARG A 326 14.21 18.67 28.64
CA ARG A 326 14.83 18.89 27.32
C ARG A 326 14.15 18.03 26.24
N PRO A 327 14.04 18.51 24.99
CA PRO A 327 13.64 17.68 23.86
C PRO A 327 14.58 16.48 23.72
N ARG A 328 14.02 15.28 23.53
CA ARG A 328 14.81 14.07 23.26
C ARG A 328 14.52 13.58 21.84
N PRO A 329 15.54 13.11 21.11
CA PRO A 329 15.30 12.45 19.82
C PRO A 329 14.49 11.17 20.04
N PRO A 330 13.60 10.80 19.11
CA PRO A 330 12.88 9.54 19.18
C PRO A 330 13.87 8.37 19.14
N LYS A 331 13.70 7.41 20.07
CA LYS A 331 14.50 6.18 20.08
C LYS A 331 13.91 5.23 19.03
N LEU A 332 14.72 4.84 18.04
CA LEU A 332 14.33 3.83 17.05
C LEU A 332 14.45 2.43 17.64
N ASP A 333 13.56 1.54 17.22
CA ASP A 333 13.63 0.13 17.55
C ASP A 333 14.80 -0.55 16.81
N GLU A 334 15.27 -1.67 17.36
CA GLU A 334 16.31 -2.49 16.73
C GLU A 334 15.86 -2.98 15.34
N GLY A 335 16.74 -2.87 14.35
CA GLY A 335 16.46 -3.23 12.95
C GLY A 335 15.88 -2.10 12.09
N PHE A 336 15.63 -0.91 12.64
CA PHE A 336 15.13 0.25 11.89
C PHE A 336 16.17 1.36 11.73
N VAL A 337 16.04 2.12 10.66
CA VAL A 337 16.90 3.26 10.33
C VAL A 337 16.05 4.45 9.87
N ALA A 338 16.47 5.67 10.21
CA ALA A 338 15.82 6.89 9.77
C ALA A 338 16.63 7.50 8.62
N VAL A 339 16.04 7.55 7.42
CA VAL A 339 16.73 7.95 6.19
C VAL A 339 16.02 9.13 5.54
N ARG A 340 16.78 10.11 5.06
CA ARG A 340 16.24 11.26 4.34
C ARG A 340 15.86 10.91 2.90
N ARG A 341 14.82 11.55 2.39
CA ARG A 341 14.29 11.31 1.04
C ARG A 341 14.23 12.59 0.23
N ILE A 342 14.54 12.49 -1.06
CA ILE A 342 14.28 13.53 -2.06
C ILE A 342 13.36 12.99 -3.14
N GLN A 343 12.32 13.76 -3.46
CA GLN A 343 11.43 13.48 -4.57
C GLN A 343 11.70 14.49 -5.68
N VAL A 344 12.04 13.99 -6.88
CA VAL A 344 12.33 14.80 -8.06
C VAL A 344 11.12 14.76 -8.98
N THR A 345 10.50 15.92 -9.20
CA THR A 345 9.43 16.11 -10.19
C THR A 345 10.00 16.71 -11.48
N PRO A 346 9.22 16.76 -12.58
CA PRO A 346 9.64 17.45 -13.80
C PRO A 346 10.04 18.92 -13.60
N SER A 347 9.33 19.65 -12.71
CA SER A 347 9.55 21.08 -12.48
C SER A 347 10.43 21.39 -11.26
N LYS A 348 10.40 20.58 -10.19
CA LYS A 348 11.13 20.89 -8.95
C LYS A 348 11.53 19.66 -8.11
N VAL A 349 12.09 19.89 -6.93
CA VAL A 349 12.46 18.87 -5.94
C VAL A 349 11.81 19.12 -4.58
N TYR A 350 11.54 18.04 -3.84
CA TYR A 350 11.04 18.08 -2.47
C TYR A 350 11.90 17.23 -1.55
N PHE A 351 12.32 17.84 -0.43
CA PHE A 351 13.07 17.19 0.62
C PHE A 351 12.08 16.75 1.70
N SER A 352 12.25 15.54 2.21
CA SER A 352 11.40 14.96 3.23
C SER A 352 12.17 13.98 4.13
N GLY A 353 11.50 13.58 5.21
CA GLY A 353 12.06 12.72 6.24
C GLY A 353 12.87 13.49 7.30
N PRO A 354 13.71 12.78 8.07
CA PRO A 354 14.07 11.37 7.88
C PRO A 354 12.90 10.40 8.17
N ASP A 355 12.62 9.51 7.21
CA ASP A 355 11.56 8.50 7.30
C ASP A 355 12.10 7.24 7.97
N VAL A 356 11.31 6.61 8.85
CA VAL A 356 11.68 5.35 9.50
C VAL A 356 11.42 4.18 8.57
N ASN A 357 12.47 3.46 8.19
CA ASN A 357 12.39 2.28 7.34
C ASN A 357 13.01 1.06 8.03
N LEU A 358 12.52 -0.13 7.69
CA LEU A 358 13.24 -1.37 8.01
C LEU A 358 14.61 -1.32 7.34
N SER A 359 15.65 -1.65 8.10
CA SER A 359 17.02 -1.61 7.60
C SER A 359 17.27 -2.67 6.52
N ASN A 360 18.42 -2.56 5.86
CA ASN A 360 18.95 -3.56 4.94
C ASN A 360 20.43 -3.80 5.26
N ARG A 361 21.04 -4.81 4.63
CA ARG A 361 22.42 -5.22 4.91
C ARG A 361 23.40 -4.07 4.77
N VAL A 362 23.27 -3.27 3.71
CA VAL A 362 24.17 -2.14 3.45
C VAL A 362 24.02 -1.09 4.56
N LEU A 363 22.79 -0.67 4.87
CA LEU A 363 22.56 0.34 5.91
C LEU A 363 23.00 -0.12 7.31
N ARG A 364 22.90 -1.42 7.62
CA ARG A 364 23.44 -1.98 8.87
C ARG A 364 24.95 -1.89 8.95
N ASN A 365 25.65 -2.28 7.88
CA ASN A 365 27.11 -2.26 7.83
C ASN A 365 27.68 -0.82 7.94
N TYR A 366 26.90 0.17 7.49
CA TYR A 366 27.28 1.59 7.49
C TYR A 366 26.39 2.44 8.41
N ILE A 367 25.95 1.89 9.56
CA ILE A 367 25.01 2.57 10.47
C ILE A 367 25.54 3.91 11.02
N LYS A 368 26.85 4.06 11.12
CA LYS A 368 27.50 5.31 11.57
C LYS A 368 27.49 6.40 10.49
N ASP A 369 27.25 6.03 9.24
CA ASP A 369 27.27 6.89 8.07
C ASP A 369 25.87 7.01 7.44
N ILE A 370 24.79 6.76 8.20
CA ILE A 370 23.40 6.85 7.71
C ILE A 370 23.07 8.21 7.11
N ASP A 371 23.62 9.28 7.67
CA ASP A 371 23.47 10.64 7.14
C ASP A 371 24.19 10.86 5.79
N ASN A 372 24.98 9.90 5.32
CA ASN A 372 25.57 9.88 3.99
C ASN A 372 24.72 9.07 3.00
N PHE A 373 23.67 8.38 3.43
CA PHE A 373 22.70 7.73 2.54
C PHE A 373 21.50 8.64 2.26
N LEU A 374 21.05 8.61 1.01
CA LEU A 374 19.91 9.39 0.55
C LEU A 374 19.04 8.53 -0.35
N ARG A 375 17.73 8.49 -0.05
CA ARG A 375 16.75 7.86 -0.93
C ARG A 375 16.23 8.90 -1.91
N VAL A 376 16.30 8.62 -3.21
CA VAL A 376 15.75 9.52 -4.24
C VAL A 376 14.62 8.82 -4.99
N SER A 377 13.53 9.51 -5.27
CA SER A 377 12.38 8.99 -6.03
C SER A 377 12.01 9.95 -7.16
N PHE A 378 11.78 9.43 -8.36
CA PHE A 378 11.33 10.21 -9.52
C PHE A 378 9.82 10.08 -9.67
N VAL A 379 9.12 11.20 -9.47
CA VAL A 379 7.65 11.26 -9.37
C VAL A 379 7.09 12.33 -10.30
N ASP A 380 5.79 12.26 -10.62
CA ASP A 380 5.11 13.30 -11.39
C ASP A 380 4.83 14.54 -10.52
N GLU A 381 4.19 15.57 -11.09
CA GLU A 381 3.88 16.81 -10.37
C GLU A 381 2.85 16.65 -9.24
N GLU A 382 2.14 15.51 -9.19
CA GLU A 382 1.21 15.14 -8.14
C GLU A 382 1.87 14.18 -7.13
N LEU A 383 3.19 14.05 -7.19
CA LEU A 383 4.00 13.10 -6.41
C LEU A 383 3.64 11.62 -6.64
N GLY A 384 2.95 11.32 -7.74
CA GLY A 384 2.65 9.96 -8.20
C GLY A 384 3.78 9.36 -9.06
N LYS A 385 3.61 8.13 -9.52
CA LYS A 385 4.62 7.46 -10.34
C LYS A 385 4.68 8.07 -11.76
N ILE A 386 5.90 8.38 -12.23
CA ILE A 386 6.14 8.74 -13.65
C ILE A 386 5.88 7.51 -14.54
N HIS A 387 5.11 7.70 -15.60
CA HIS A 387 4.74 6.67 -16.56
C HIS A 387 5.52 6.80 -17.89
N SER A 388 5.54 5.71 -18.67
CA SER A 388 6.17 5.67 -20.00
C SER A 388 5.70 6.81 -20.93
N THR A 389 4.41 7.16 -20.87
CA THR A 389 3.81 8.25 -21.68
C THR A 389 4.40 9.62 -21.39
N ASP A 390 4.95 9.80 -20.20
CA ASP A 390 5.52 11.06 -19.72
C ASP A 390 6.93 11.26 -20.29
N LEU A 391 7.61 10.14 -20.58
CA LEU A 391 8.99 10.12 -21.06
C LEU A 391 9.10 10.04 -22.60
N SER A 392 8.01 9.75 -23.32
CA SER A 392 7.98 9.65 -24.79
C SER A 392 7.32 10.85 -25.45
N SER A 393 7.96 11.48 -26.45
CA SER A 393 7.30 12.50 -27.27
C SER A 393 6.25 11.87 -28.18
N SER A 394 4.97 12.21 -28.00
CA SER A 394 3.84 11.63 -28.75
C SER A 394 3.74 12.09 -30.24
N THR A 395 4.78 12.69 -30.79
CA THR A 395 4.85 13.17 -32.18
C THR A 395 5.79 12.28 -32.99
N SER A 396 5.20 11.42 -33.83
CA SER A 396 5.81 10.40 -34.70
C SER A 396 6.19 9.08 -34.01
N SER A 397 5.52 8.01 -34.43
CA SER A 397 5.81 6.63 -34.07
C SER A 397 7.08 6.08 -34.73
N THR A 398 8.04 6.94 -35.05
CA THR A 398 9.24 6.58 -35.83
C THR A 398 10.56 7.11 -35.28
N ASP A 399 10.62 8.16 -34.42
CA ASP A 399 11.93 8.75 -34.06
C ASP A 399 12.31 8.80 -32.57
N GLY A 400 11.47 8.33 -31.64
CA GLY A 400 11.91 7.88 -30.29
C GLY A 400 12.86 8.77 -29.47
N LYS A 401 12.93 10.10 -29.71
CA LYS A 401 13.90 10.96 -29.04
C LYS A 401 13.53 11.12 -27.55
N PRO A 402 14.50 11.00 -26.62
CA PRO A 402 14.24 11.18 -25.20
C PRO A 402 13.67 12.57 -24.89
N THR A 403 12.65 12.64 -24.03
CA THR A 403 12.10 13.91 -23.55
C THR A 403 13.08 14.65 -22.63
N ARG A 404 12.83 15.94 -22.37
CA ARG A 404 13.58 16.71 -21.36
C ARG A 404 13.44 16.10 -19.95
N ILE A 405 12.33 15.41 -19.66
CA ILE A 405 12.13 14.70 -18.38
C ILE A 405 13.09 13.50 -18.30
N PHE A 406 13.22 12.71 -19.37
CA PHE A 406 14.22 11.64 -19.44
C PHE A 406 15.63 12.17 -19.17
N GLN A 407 16.00 13.28 -19.82
CA GLN A 407 17.31 13.90 -19.63
C GLN A 407 17.53 14.38 -18.19
N ARG A 408 16.52 14.97 -17.55
CA ARG A 408 16.57 15.40 -16.14
C ARG A 408 16.82 14.24 -15.18
N ILE A 409 16.15 13.09 -15.39
CA ILE A 409 16.35 11.89 -14.57
C ILE A 409 17.78 11.38 -14.75
N LEU A 410 18.22 11.23 -16.01
CA LEU A 410 19.55 10.72 -16.33
C LEU A 410 20.68 11.64 -15.85
N SER A 411 20.52 12.97 -15.98
CA SER A 411 21.51 13.93 -15.49
C SER A 411 21.58 13.93 -13.96
N THR A 412 20.47 13.75 -13.26
CA THR A 412 20.45 13.58 -11.79
C THR A 412 21.28 12.37 -11.37
N LEU A 413 21.13 11.24 -12.06
CA LEU A 413 21.88 10.01 -11.79
C LEU A 413 23.39 10.17 -12.05
N ARG A 414 23.75 10.84 -13.16
CA ARG A 414 25.15 11.03 -13.58
C ARG A 414 25.89 12.08 -12.77
N ASN A 415 25.25 13.22 -12.50
CA ASN A 415 25.89 14.37 -11.85
C ASN A 415 25.83 14.29 -10.32
N GLY A 416 24.86 13.54 -9.79
CA GLY A 416 24.56 13.48 -8.36
C GLY A 416 23.81 14.71 -7.85
N ILE A 417 23.66 14.79 -6.52
CA ILE A 417 22.96 15.89 -5.84
C ILE A 417 23.88 16.50 -4.79
N LEU A 418 24.19 17.79 -4.91
CA LEU A 418 24.98 18.53 -3.91
C LEU A 418 24.05 19.22 -2.90
N ILE A 419 24.27 18.97 -1.61
CA ILE A 419 23.52 19.57 -0.50
C ILE A 419 24.51 19.95 0.60
N GLY A 420 24.76 21.25 0.76
CA GLY A 420 25.79 21.74 1.68
C GLY A 420 27.16 21.21 1.27
N ASP A 421 27.84 20.57 2.23
CA ASP A 421 29.14 19.93 2.08
C ASP A 421 29.08 18.52 1.47
N LYS A 422 27.89 17.94 1.31
CA LYS A 422 27.71 16.55 0.83
C LYS A 422 27.29 16.50 -0.63
N LYS A 423 28.08 15.81 -1.46
CA LYS A 423 27.71 15.42 -2.83
C LYS A 423 27.29 13.96 -2.85
N PHE A 424 26.00 13.70 -3.11
CA PHE A 424 25.41 12.37 -3.18
C PHE A 424 25.50 11.82 -4.60
N GLU A 425 26.12 10.66 -4.76
CA GLU A 425 26.32 9.98 -6.04
C GLU A 425 25.50 8.69 -6.12
N PHE A 426 25.15 8.26 -7.34
CA PHE A 426 24.32 7.08 -7.53
C PHE A 426 25.00 5.82 -6.96
N LEU A 427 24.30 5.12 -6.07
CA LEU A 427 24.79 3.90 -5.43
C LEU A 427 24.27 2.67 -6.18
N ALA A 428 22.96 2.39 -6.05
CA ALA A 428 22.27 1.25 -6.67
C ALA A 428 20.74 1.33 -6.41
N CYS A 429 19.98 0.40 -7.00
CA CYS A 429 18.57 0.18 -6.69
C CYS A 429 18.21 -1.31 -6.75
N SER A 430 17.37 -1.79 -5.83
CA SER A 430 16.75 -3.11 -5.90
C SER A 430 15.66 -3.17 -6.98
N THR A 431 15.21 -4.37 -7.35
CA THR A 431 14.13 -4.54 -8.33
C THR A 431 12.80 -3.94 -7.86
N SER A 432 12.51 -3.91 -6.55
CA SER A 432 11.31 -3.22 -6.03
C SER A 432 11.46 -1.71 -6.17
N GLN A 433 12.61 -1.15 -5.78
CA GLN A 433 12.92 0.27 -5.93
C GLN A 433 12.89 0.72 -7.40
N LEU A 434 13.38 -0.09 -8.33
CA LEU A 434 13.28 0.15 -9.77
C LEU A 434 11.81 0.28 -10.23
N ARG A 435 10.92 -0.61 -9.76
CA ARG A 435 9.47 -0.52 -10.05
C ARG A 435 8.80 0.71 -9.42
N GLU A 436 9.37 1.24 -8.35
CA GLU A 436 8.92 2.47 -7.67
C GLU A 436 9.57 3.75 -8.25
N ASN A 437 10.41 3.63 -9.28
CA ASN A 437 11.25 4.72 -9.79
C ASN A 437 12.11 5.37 -8.68
N SER A 438 12.68 4.56 -7.78
CA SER A 438 13.50 5.01 -6.66
C SER A 438 14.91 4.39 -6.66
N ILE A 439 15.85 5.10 -6.05
CA ILE A 439 17.27 4.75 -5.99
C ILE A 439 17.86 5.08 -4.62
N TRP A 440 19.02 4.49 -4.33
CA TRP A 440 19.92 4.92 -3.28
C TRP A 440 21.06 5.76 -3.85
N MET A 441 21.40 6.83 -3.15
CA MET A 441 22.61 7.60 -3.37
C MET A 441 23.45 7.64 -2.10
N PHE A 442 24.76 7.81 -2.25
CA PHE A 442 25.71 7.88 -1.15
C PHE A 442 26.61 9.10 -1.30
N ALA A 443 26.81 9.85 -0.21
CA ALA A 443 27.72 10.98 -0.16
C ALA A 443 29.12 10.53 0.27
N PHE A 444 30.13 10.92 -0.51
CA PHE A 444 31.53 10.64 -0.21
C PHE A 444 31.92 11.07 1.21
N LYS A 445 32.80 10.28 1.82
CA LYS A 445 33.54 10.61 3.03
C LYS A 445 34.98 10.16 2.84
N PRO A 446 35.99 10.84 3.43
CA PRO A 446 37.37 10.38 3.35
C PRO A 446 37.51 8.89 3.68
N GLY A 447 37.98 8.10 2.71
CA GLY A 447 38.15 6.64 2.82
C GLY A 447 36.92 5.78 2.52
N LEU A 448 35.78 6.37 2.09
CA LEU A 448 34.58 5.63 1.71
C LEU A 448 33.81 6.33 0.59
N THR A 449 33.75 5.68 -0.57
CA THR A 449 33.00 6.11 -1.76
C THR A 449 31.81 5.19 -2.03
N ALA A 450 30.92 5.60 -2.95
CA ALA A 450 29.86 4.72 -3.44
C ALA A 450 30.41 3.46 -4.14
N GLU A 451 31.58 3.57 -4.78
CA GLU A 451 32.26 2.45 -5.44
C GLU A 451 32.80 1.43 -4.42
N ASP A 452 33.42 1.90 -3.33
CA ASP A 452 33.87 1.04 -2.25
C ASP A 452 32.71 0.23 -1.65
N ILE A 453 31.57 0.89 -1.42
CA ILE A 453 30.36 0.22 -0.91
C ILE A 453 29.88 -0.84 -1.91
N ARG A 454 29.85 -0.56 -3.22
CA ARG A 454 29.48 -1.54 -4.25
C ARG A 454 30.44 -2.72 -4.27
N GLY A 455 31.75 -2.49 -4.13
CA GLY A 455 32.77 -3.55 -4.05
C GLY A 455 32.55 -4.49 -2.86
N GLN A 456 32.03 -3.97 -1.75
CA GLN A 456 31.70 -4.75 -0.55
C GLN A 456 30.36 -5.52 -0.66
N MET A 457 29.55 -5.31 -1.72
CA MET A 457 28.27 -6.02 -1.89
C MET A 457 28.43 -7.45 -2.44
N GLY A 458 29.60 -7.79 -2.99
CA GLY A 458 29.94 -9.11 -3.53
C GLY A 458 30.68 -9.03 -4.88
N HIS A 459 31.10 -10.19 -5.41
CA HIS A 459 31.80 -10.29 -6.69
C HIS A 459 30.82 -10.24 -7.88
N ILE A 460 30.16 -9.09 -8.05
CA ILE A 460 29.08 -8.89 -9.03
C ILE A 460 29.62 -8.50 -10.42
N HIS A 461 30.85 -7.98 -10.49
CA HIS A 461 31.52 -7.51 -11.71
C HIS A 461 31.60 -8.57 -12.83
N VAL A 462 31.51 -9.86 -12.49
CA VAL A 462 31.48 -10.97 -13.46
C VAL A 462 30.21 -11.00 -14.34
N ILE A 463 29.16 -10.26 -13.98
CA ILE A 463 27.90 -10.24 -14.72
C ILE A 463 27.94 -9.18 -15.84
N ARG A 464 27.94 -9.63 -17.10
CA ARG A 464 28.00 -8.77 -18.30
C ARG A 464 26.65 -8.40 -18.91
N ASN A 465 25.57 -8.49 -18.14
CA ASN A 465 24.26 -8.01 -18.57
C ASN A 465 23.81 -6.90 -17.60
N VAL A 466 23.58 -5.69 -18.11
CA VAL A 466 23.29 -4.50 -17.30
C VAL A 466 22.09 -4.69 -16.37
N ALA A 467 20.98 -5.23 -16.88
CA ALA A 467 19.77 -5.45 -16.09
C ALA A 467 20.00 -6.48 -14.97
N LYS A 468 20.63 -7.61 -15.31
CA LYS A 468 20.98 -8.65 -14.34
C LYS A 468 21.98 -8.13 -13.31
N TYR A 469 22.99 -7.38 -13.74
CA TYR A 469 23.98 -6.73 -12.87
C TYR A 469 23.29 -5.79 -11.88
N ALA A 470 22.45 -4.87 -12.36
CA ALA A 470 21.69 -3.95 -11.53
C ALA A 470 20.80 -4.68 -10.50
N ALA A 471 20.11 -5.74 -10.94
CA ALA A 471 19.26 -6.54 -10.06
C ALA A 471 20.05 -7.26 -8.95
N ARG A 472 21.29 -7.71 -9.23
CA ARG A 472 22.16 -8.34 -8.22
C ARG A 472 22.81 -7.32 -7.29
N LEU A 473 23.24 -6.19 -7.83
CA LEU A 473 23.77 -5.08 -7.03
C LEU A 473 22.75 -4.59 -6.00
N GLY A 474 21.49 -4.45 -6.40
CA GLY A 474 20.41 -4.03 -5.51
C GLY A 474 19.92 -5.09 -4.50
N GLN A 475 20.40 -6.33 -4.57
CA GLN A 475 19.89 -7.42 -3.72
C GLN A 475 20.13 -7.14 -2.22
N SER A 476 21.29 -6.59 -1.87
CA SER A 476 21.68 -6.22 -0.50
C SER A 476 20.95 -4.98 0.05
N LEU A 477 20.25 -4.24 -0.82
CA LEU A 477 19.44 -3.07 -0.48
C LEU A 477 17.96 -3.41 -0.25
N SER A 478 17.61 -4.70 -0.28
CA SER A 478 16.26 -5.15 0.08
C SER A 478 16.07 -5.08 1.60
N SER A 479 14.95 -4.51 2.04
CA SER A 479 14.59 -4.45 3.45
C SER A 479 14.58 -5.85 4.06
N SER A 480 15.30 -6.03 5.16
CA SER A 480 15.58 -7.35 5.74
C SER A 480 15.97 -7.25 7.21
N ARG A 481 15.78 -8.34 7.96
CA ARG A 481 16.23 -8.48 9.35
C ARG A 481 17.46 -9.36 9.39
N GLU A 482 18.57 -8.82 9.87
CA GLU A 482 19.75 -9.64 10.16
C GLU A 482 19.46 -10.52 11.37
N THR A 483 19.89 -11.78 11.29
CA THR A 483 19.59 -12.76 12.34
C THR A 483 20.87 -13.29 12.99
N LEU A 484 21.61 -14.13 12.28
CA LEU A 484 22.78 -14.84 12.80
C LEU A 484 23.85 -14.94 11.70
N GLU A 485 25.10 -15.03 12.11
CA GLU A 485 26.18 -15.46 11.21
C GLU A 485 26.19 -17.00 11.13
N VAL A 486 26.27 -17.52 9.92
CA VAL A 486 26.41 -18.96 9.66
C VAL A 486 27.71 -19.13 8.88
N ARG A 487 28.70 -19.78 9.49
CA ARG A 487 30.03 -19.91 8.88
C ARG A 487 30.01 -20.87 7.69
N GLN A 488 30.98 -20.74 6.80
CA GLN A 488 31.09 -21.59 5.62
C GLN A 488 31.26 -23.09 5.96
N ASP A 489 31.84 -23.43 7.12
CA ASP A 489 31.95 -24.81 7.63
C ASP A 489 30.65 -25.35 8.25
N GLU A 490 29.65 -24.49 8.43
CA GLU A 490 28.33 -24.85 8.97
C GLU A 490 27.26 -24.96 7.89
N ILE A 491 27.63 -24.73 6.62
CA ILE A 491 26.76 -24.89 5.46
C ILE A 491 27.18 -26.09 4.62
N GLU A 492 26.23 -26.64 3.87
CA GLU A 492 26.51 -27.60 2.81
C GLU A 492 25.88 -27.14 1.49
N ILE A 493 26.52 -27.48 0.37
CA ILE A 493 25.95 -27.27 -0.96
C ILE A 493 25.39 -28.59 -1.48
N ILE A 494 24.08 -28.65 -1.67
CA ILE A 494 23.36 -29.84 -2.15
C ILE A 494 22.96 -29.67 -3.63
N PRO A 495 22.90 -30.75 -4.42
CA PRO A 495 22.64 -30.67 -5.87
C PRO A 495 21.19 -30.27 -6.15
N ASP A 496 20.94 -29.46 -7.18
CA ASP A 496 19.56 -29.20 -7.62
C ASP A 496 18.84 -30.49 -8.08
N ILE A 497 17.53 -30.55 -7.85
CA ILE A 497 16.69 -31.64 -8.32
C ILE A 497 16.22 -31.29 -9.73
N GLU A 498 16.75 -32.00 -10.71
CA GLU A 498 16.58 -31.69 -12.14
C GLU A 498 15.93 -32.86 -12.87
N VAL A 499 14.99 -32.55 -13.77
CA VAL A 499 14.37 -33.54 -14.68
C VAL A 499 14.39 -33.00 -16.09
N GLU A 500 14.80 -33.84 -17.04
CA GLU A 500 14.75 -33.52 -18.46
C GLU A 500 13.51 -34.17 -19.09
N THR A 501 12.65 -33.38 -19.72
CA THR A 501 11.44 -33.86 -20.39
C THR A 501 11.28 -33.14 -21.72
N GLY A 502 11.18 -33.91 -22.80
CA GLY A 502 10.92 -33.34 -24.14
C GLY A 502 12.01 -32.38 -24.63
N GLY A 503 13.27 -32.57 -24.19
CA GLY A 503 14.39 -31.69 -24.51
C GLY A 503 14.50 -30.42 -23.66
N ASN A 504 13.57 -30.21 -22.72
CA ASN A 504 13.64 -29.11 -21.74
C ASN A 504 14.14 -29.64 -20.40
N LYS A 505 15.09 -28.91 -19.81
CA LYS A 505 15.61 -29.18 -18.47
C LYS A 505 14.86 -28.34 -17.45
N TYR A 506 14.16 -28.98 -16.51
CA TYR A 506 13.46 -28.31 -15.42
C TYR A 506 14.14 -28.55 -14.09
N ILE A 507 14.19 -27.52 -13.25
CA ILE A 507 14.71 -27.58 -11.88
C ILE A 507 13.52 -27.53 -10.92
N PHE A 508 13.27 -28.62 -10.19
CA PHE A 508 12.18 -28.72 -9.22
C PHE A 508 12.49 -27.98 -7.91
N SER A 509 13.78 -27.82 -7.61
CA SER A 509 14.28 -27.16 -6.41
C SER A 509 14.76 -25.72 -6.64
N ASP A 510 14.33 -25.06 -7.73
CA ASP A 510 14.86 -23.74 -8.11
C ASP A 510 14.53 -22.70 -7.03
N GLY A 511 15.56 -22.24 -6.32
CA GLY A 511 15.42 -21.20 -5.30
C GLY A 511 15.13 -21.69 -3.89
N ILE A 512 15.11 -23.00 -3.61
CA ILE A 512 14.87 -23.53 -2.25
C ILE A 512 16.02 -24.38 -1.70
N GLY A 513 16.30 -24.21 -0.41
CA GLY A 513 17.23 -25.01 0.37
C GLY A 513 16.62 -25.47 1.70
N LYS A 514 17.48 -25.93 2.61
CA LYS A 514 17.08 -26.48 3.92
C LYS A 514 17.71 -25.73 5.07
N ILE A 515 17.00 -25.67 6.19
CA ILE A 515 17.49 -25.13 7.46
C ILE A 515 17.25 -26.15 8.58
N SER A 516 18.25 -26.42 9.40
CA SER A 516 18.08 -27.33 10.56
C SER A 516 17.06 -26.75 11.55
N THR A 517 16.35 -27.64 12.27
CA THR A 517 15.43 -27.22 13.34
C THR A 517 16.11 -26.37 14.41
N LYS A 518 17.38 -26.65 14.73
CA LYS A 518 18.14 -25.88 15.73
C LYS A 518 18.37 -24.45 15.25
N LEU A 519 18.85 -24.24 14.03
CA LEU A 519 19.07 -22.90 13.49
C LEU A 519 17.74 -22.16 13.31
N ALA A 520 16.70 -22.82 12.79
CA ALA A 520 15.38 -22.23 12.59
C ALA A 520 14.78 -21.64 13.88
N LYS A 521 14.91 -22.35 15.02
CA LYS A 521 14.48 -21.85 16.33
C LYS A 521 15.24 -20.59 16.75
N GLN A 522 16.55 -20.54 16.53
CA GLN A 522 17.37 -19.38 16.85
C GLN A 522 17.02 -18.18 15.97
N VAL A 523 16.81 -18.41 14.67
CA VAL A 523 16.35 -17.40 13.70
C VAL A 523 14.97 -16.86 14.10
N ALA A 524 14.02 -17.72 14.44
CA ALA A 524 12.68 -17.33 14.89
C ALA A 524 12.73 -16.45 16.14
N TRP A 525 13.54 -16.82 17.13
CA TRP A 525 13.74 -16.04 18.34
C TRP A 525 14.33 -14.65 18.05
N LYS A 526 15.37 -14.57 17.20
CA LYS A 526 15.95 -13.30 16.74
C LYS A 526 14.96 -12.41 15.99
N CYS A 527 14.04 -13.01 15.22
CA CYS A 527 12.94 -12.31 14.56
C CYS A 527 11.78 -11.92 15.49
N ALA A 528 11.91 -12.16 16.80
CA ALA A 528 10.87 -11.95 17.81
C ALA A 528 9.56 -12.72 17.54
N LEU A 529 9.67 -13.93 16.97
CA LEU A 529 8.55 -14.82 16.70
C LEU A 529 8.28 -15.72 17.90
N ARG A 530 7.00 -15.93 18.23
CA ARG A 530 6.58 -16.82 19.33
C ARG A 530 6.76 -18.30 19.00
N HIS A 531 6.64 -18.65 17.72
CA HIS A 531 6.74 -20.01 17.21
C HIS A 531 7.73 -20.05 16.06
N THR A 532 8.33 -21.21 15.81
CA THR A 532 9.25 -21.40 14.69
C THR A 532 8.43 -21.68 13.42
N PRO A 533 8.49 -20.81 12.39
CA PRO A 533 7.84 -21.06 11.11
C PRO A 533 8.56 -22.19 10.35
N SER A 534 7.84 -22.81 9.43
CA SER A 534 8.32 -23.94 8.62
C SER A 534 9.28 -23.52 7.51
N ALA A 535 9.23 -22.27 7.06
CA ALA A 535 10.14 -21.76 6.04
C ALA A 535 10.47 -20.27 6.23
N PHE A 536 11.63 -19.88 5.73
CA PHE A 536 12.12 -18.50 5.75
C PHE A 536 12.58 -18.10 4.35
N GLN A 537 12.18 -16.91 3.90
CA GLN A 537 12.78 -16.28 2.73
C GLN A 537 14.05 -15.55 3.15
N ILE A 538 15.18 -15.89 2.55
CA ILE A 538 16.50 -15.48 3.02
C ILE A 538 17.35 -14.75 1.98
N ARG A 539 18.37 -14.04 2.48
CA ARG A 539 19.58 -13.65 1.76
C ARG A 539 20.78 -14.08 2.60
N TYR A 540 21.73 -14.75 1.98
CA TYR A 540 22.94 -15.25 2.63
C TYR A 540 24.08 -15.18 1.61
N GLY A 541 25.14 -14.40 1.86
CA GLY A 541 26.15 -14.13 0.82
C GLY A 541 25.49 -13.68 -0.49
N GLY A 542 25.83 -14.35 -1.61
CA GLY A 542 25.19 -14.18 -2.91
C GLY A 542 23.99 -15.11 -3.18
N TYR A 543 23.53 -15.85 -2.18
CA TYR A 543 22.35 -16.72 -2.25
C TYR A 543 21.04 -15.94 -2.01
N LYS A 544 20.04 -16.24 -2.83
CA LYS A 544 18.64 -15.78 -2.70
C LYS A 544 17.72 -16.97 -2.85
N GLY A 545 16.78 -17.11 -1.91
CA GLY A 545 15.79 -18.17 -1.96
C GLY A 545 14.97 -18.32 -0.69
N VAL A 546 14.27 -19.45 -0.59
CA VAL A 546 13.60 -19.95 0.61
C VAL A 546 14.45 -21.06 1.24
N VAL A 547 14.43 -21.17 2.57
CA VAL A 547 14.93 -22.35 3.28
C VAL A 547 13.82 -22.94 4.14
N ALA A 548 13.53 -24.23 3.93
CA ALA A 548 12.51 -24.98 4.65
C ALA A 548 13.13 -25.79 5.80
N VAL A 549 12.41 -25.90 6.92
CA VAL A 549 12.88 -26.65 8.09
C VAL A 549 12.94 -28.13 7.73
N ASP A 550 14.13 -28.73 7.83
CA ASP A 550 14.34 -30.17 7.71
C ASP A 550 14.64 -30.75 9.11
N PRO A 551 13.70 -31.50 9.72
CA PRO A 551 13.90 -32.10 11.03
C PRO A 551 15.02 -33.14 11.08
N SER A 552 15.41 -33.71 9.93
CA SER A 552 16.46 -34.72 9.83
C SER A 552 17.85 -34.13 9.63
N SER A 553 17.95 -32.85 9.24
CA SER A 553 19.23 -32.21 8.95
C SER A 553 19.99 -31.81 10.21
N SER A 554 21.24 -32.26 10.30
CA SER A 554 22.21 -31.83 11.31
C SER A 554 23.02 -30.61 10.90
N VAL A 555 23.10 -30.32 9.59
CA VAL A 555 23.81 -29.16 9.03
C VAL A 555 22.93 -27.92 9.18
N LYS A 556 23.53 -26.79 9.57
CA LYS A 556 22.74 -25.60 9.88
C LYS A 556 21.94 -25.10 8.68
N LEU A 557 22.58 -25.02 7.52
CA LEU A 557 22.01 -24.51 6.27
C LEU A 557 22.47 -25.36 5.08
N SER A 558 21.54 -25.86 4.27
CA SER A 558 21.83 -26.58 3.04
C SER A 558 21.36 -25.76 1.85
N LEU A 559 22.26 -25.36 0.96
CA LEU A 559 21.98 -24.44 -0.15
C LEU A 559 22.17 -25.13 -1.51
N ARG A 560 21.47 -24.64 -2.54
CA ARG A 560 21.55 -25.17 -3.91
C ARG A 560 22.21 -24.19 -4.88
N LYS A 561 22.69 -24.69 -6.02
CA LYS A 561 23.35 -23.87 -7.04
C LYS A 561 22.38 -22.88 -7.68
N SER A 562 21.12 -23.28 -7.91
CA SER A 562 20.04 -22.42 -8.38
C SER A 562 19.84 -21.17 -7.50
N MET A 563 20.08 -21.27 -6.20
CA MET A 563 19.97 -20.15 -5.25
C MET A 563 21.13 -19.16 -5.34
N GLN A 564 22.32 -19.60 -5.78
CA GLN A 564 23.53 -18.77 -5.86
C GLN A 564 23.44 -17.84 -7.07
N LYS A 565 23.34 -16.53 -6.83
CA LYS A 565 23.17 -15.54 -7.90
C LYS A 565 24.48 -14.83 -8.28
N PHE A 566 25.43 -14.79 -7.35
CA PHE A 566 26.82 -14.32 -7.49
C PHE A 566 27.65 -14.86 -6.32
N GLU A 567 28.98 -14.70 -6.35
CA GLU A 567 29.88 -15.06 -5.25
C GLU A 567 30.04 -13.90 -4.26
N ALA A 568 30.08 -14.20 -2.97
CA ALA A 568 30.30 -13.19 -1.92
C ALA A 568 30.81 -13.85 -0.64
N ASP A 569 31.65 -13.13 0.10
CA ASP A 569 32.30 -13.61 1.33
C ASP A 569 31.42 -13.47 2.60
N SER A 570 30.28 -12.79 2.48
CA SER A 570 29.42 -12.48 3.63
C SER A 570 28.71 -13.72 4.17
N THR A 571 28.88 -13.98 5.47
CA THR A 571 28.28 -15.09 6.23
C THR A 571 27.02 -14.70 7.01
N SER A 572 26.51 -13.47 6.83
CA SER A 572 25.32 -12.99 7.54
C SER A 572 24.04 -13.54 6.89
N LEU A 573 23.17 -14.14 7.71
CA LEU A 573 21.85 -14.62 7.34
C LEU A 573 20.79 -13.54 7.59
N ASP A 574 20.25 -13.02 6.50
CA ASP A 574 19.16 -12.05 6.51
C ASP A 574 17.83 -12.71 6.18
N VAL A 575 16.80 -12.44 6.98
CA VAL A 575 15.42 -12.90 6.77
C VAL A 575 14.57 -11.75 6.24
N LEU A 576 13.88 -12.01 5.12
CA LEU A 576 12.97 -11.06 4.48
C LEU A 576 11.52 -11.33 4.86
N SER A 577 11.15 -12.60 4.93
CA SER A 577 9.80 -13.08 5.24
C SER A 577 9.87 -14.51 5.78
N TRP A 578 8.74 -15.04 6.24
CA TRP A 578 8.60 -16.41 6.74
C TRP A 578 7.20 -16.96 6.44
N SER A 579 7.07 -18.30 6.48
CA SER A 579 5.79 -18.98 6.30
C SER A 579 4.80 -18.60 7.40
N LYS A 580 3.58 -18.23 7.00
CA LYS A 580 2.46 -17.88 7.90
C LYS A 580 1.16 -17.98 7.11
N TYR A 581 0.09 -18.36 7.80
CA TYR A 581 -1.24 -18.39 7.18
C TYR A 581 -1.70 -16.97 6.84
N HIS A 582 -2.18 -16.80 5.61
CA HIS A 582 -2.79 -15.56 5.14
C HIS A 582 -4.19 -15.83 4.65
N THR A 583 -5.12 -14.99 5.11
CA THR A 583 -6.51 -15.02 4.68
C THR A 583 -6.59 -15.02 3.15
N CYS A 584 -7.39 -15.95 2.62
CA CYS A 584 -7.55 -16.13 1.20
C CYS A 584 -8.50 -15.08 0.62
N TYR A 585 -8.09 -14.46 -0.49
CA TYR A 585 -8.93 -13.52 -1.20
C TYR A 585 -8.92 -13.80 -2.68
N LEU A 586 -10.11 -13.85 -3.27
CA LEU A 586 -10.26 -13.72 -4.71
C LEU A 586 -9.84 -12.32 -5.15
N ASN A 587 -9.43 -12.20 -6.40
CA ASN A 587 -9.15 -10.93 -7.06
C ASN A 587 -9.63 -11.01 -8.51
N ARG A 588 -9.64 -9.87 -9.21
CA ARG A 588 -10.09 -9.79 -10.61
C ARG A 588 -9.41 -10.80 -11.55
N GLN A 589 -8.09 -11.01 -11.42
CA GLN A 589 -7.35 -11.93 -12.28
C GLN A 589 -7.79 -13.38 -12.03
N ILE A 590 -7.85 -13.80 -10.77
CA ILE A 590 -8.29 -15.16 -10.39
C ILE A 590 -9.74 -15.40 -10.82
N ILE A 591 -10.64 -14.44 -10.58
CA ILE A 591 -12.06 -14.54 -10.98
C ILE A 591 -12.19 -14.68 -12.50
N ILE A 592 -11.44 -13.88 -13.27
CA ILE A 592 -11.42 -14.00 -14.74
C ILE A 592 -11.02 -15.42 -15.15
N LEU A 593 -9.94 -15.97 -14.59
CA LEU A 593 -9.47 -17.32 -14.96
C LEU A 593 -10.47 -18.40 -14.53
N MET A 594 -10.97 -18.36 -13.30
CA MET A 594 -11.98 -19.32 -12.81
C MET A 594 -13.27 -19.28 -13.64
N SER A 595 -13.78 -18.08 -13.95
CA SER A 595 -14.97 -17.88 -14.77
C SER A 595 -14.73 -18.26 -16.25
N THR A 596 -13.48 -18.18 -16.74
CA THR A 596 -13.08 -18.71 -18.05
C THR A 596 -13.06 -20.24 -18.07
N LEU A 597 -12.66 -20.87 -16.95
CA LEU A 597 -12.55 -22.32 -16.80
C LEU A 597 -13.85 -22.99 -16.30
N GLY A 598 -14.96 -22.26 -16.25
CA GLY A 598 -16.30 -22.80 -16.05
C GLY A 598 -16.87 -22.68 -14.64
N VAL A 599 -16.25 -21.94 -13.72
CA VAL A 599 -16.89 -21.57 -12.45
C VAL A 599 -18.03 -20.59 -12.74
N LYS A 600 -19.23 -20.87 -12.20
CA LYS A 600 -20.44 -20.07 -12.48
C LYS A 600 -20.40 -18.72 -11.77
N ASP A 601 -20.91 -17.69 -12.44
CA ASP A 601 -20.94 -16.32 -11.91
C ASP A 601 -21.68 -16.22 -10.56
N SER A 602 -22.77 -16.99 -10.40
CA SER A 602 -23.56 -17.09 -9.17
C SER A 602 -22.75 -17.56 -7.94
N VAL A 603 -21.65 -18.30 -8.15
CA VAL A 603 -20.76 -18.71 -7.05
C VAL A 603 -20.07 -17.48 -6.48
N PHE A 604 -19.48 -16.63 -7.34
CA PHE A 604 -18.78 -15.42 -6.89
C PHE A 604 -19.73 -14.44 -6.22
N GLU A 605 -20.93 -14.27 -6.76
CA GLU A 605 -21.99 -13.46 -6.13
C GLU A 605 -22.35 -13.99 -4.74
N ALA A 606 -22.51 -15.31 -4.58
CA ALA A 606 -22.81 -15.91 -3.29
C ALA A 606 -21.66 -15.70 -2.28
N LYS A 607 -20.39 -15.85 -2.70
CA LYS A 607 -19.24 -15.59 -1.83
C LYS A 607 -19.16 -14.10 -1.43
N GLN A 608 -19.41 -13.17 -2.35
CA GLN A 608 -19.46 -11.73 -2.03
C GLN A 608 -20.59 -11.40 -1.06
N LYS A 609 -21.80 -11.90 -1.30
CA LYS A 609 -22.96 -11.70 -0.40
C LYS A 609 -22.69 -12.24 1.00
N ALA A 610 -22.13 -13.43 1.11
CA ALA A 610 -21.74 -14.00 2.40
C ALA A 610 -20.69 -13.15 3.12
N PHE A 611 -19.71 -12.63 2.38
CA PHE A 611 -18.69 -11.74 2.94
C PHE A 611 -19.28 -10.40 3.41
N LEU A 612 -20.17 -9.78 2.61
CA LEU A 612 -20.89 -8.55 2.99
C LEU A 612 -21.75 -8.76 4.23
N ALA A 613 -22.52 -9.85 4.30
CA ALA A 613 -23.33 -10.19 5.47
C ALA A 613 -22.48 -10.32 6.75
N ARG A 614 -21.26 -10.86 6.65
CA ARG A 614 -20.32 -10.92 7.78
C ARG A 614 -19.84 -9.54 8.22
N LEU A 615 -19.55 -8.65 7.27
CA LEU A 615 -19.15 -7.27 7.57
C LEU A 615 -20.28 -6.48 8.26
N ASP A 616 -21.52 -6.73 7.88
CA ASP A 616 -22.69 -6.11 8.52
C ASP A 616 -22.96 -6.70 9.91
N ALA A 617 -22.86 -8.02 10.05
CA ALA A 617 -23.03 -8.70 11.34
C ALA A 617 -22.01 -8.24 12.39
N MET A 618 -20.75 -7.97 11.97
CA MET A 618 -19.70 -7.42 12.84
C MET A 618 -20.10 -6.09 13.50
N LEU A 619 -20.98 -5.29 12.88
CA LEU A 619 -21.42 -4.02 13.47
C LEU A 619 -22.50 -4.17 14.55
N MET A 620 -23.25 -5.27 14.53
CA MET A 620 -24.47 -5.44 15.33
C MET A 620 -24.35 -6.52 16.40
N ASP A 621 -23.55 -7.56 16.15
CA ASP A 621 -23.39 -8.72 17.02
C ASP A 621 -21.95 -8.77 17.57
N PRO A 622 -21.76 -8.60 18.89
CA PRO A 622 -20.44 -8.66 19.52
C PRO A 622 -19.71 -10.00 19.29
N GLU A 623 -20.40 -11.13 19.20
CA GLU A 623 -19.76 -12.43 18.93
C GLU A 623 -19.28 -12.53 17.49
N LYS A 624 -20.08 -12.01 16.54
CA LYS A 624 -19.64 -11.90 15.14
C LYS A 624 -18.51 -10.90 14.98
N ALA A 625 -18.48 -9.85 15.80
CA ALA A 625 -17.36 -8.93 15.86
C ALA A 625 -16.09 -9.61 16.38
N LYS A 626 -16.19 -10.44 17.43
CA LYS A 626 -15.07 -11.25 17.95
C LYS A 626 -14.52 -12.17 16.86
N GLU A 627 -15.38 -12.93 16.19
CA GLU A 627 -15.01 -13.81 15.08
C GLU A 627 -14.32 -13.05 13.93
N ALA A 628 -14.87 -11.90 13.54
CA ALA A 628 -14.27 -11.04 12.53
C ALA A 628 -12.88 -10.54 12.96
N MET A 629 -12.70 -10.11 14.22
CA MET A 629 -11.41 -9.66 14.74
C MET A 629 -10.36 -10.78 14.74
N GLU A 630 -10.75 -12.04 14.94
CA GLU A 630 -9.83 -13.18 14.86
C GLU A 630 -9.33 -13.44 13.43
N SER A 631 -10.16 -13.17 12.42
CA SER A 631 -9.79 -13.28 10.99
C SER A 631 -9.00 -12.08 10.44
N ILE A 632 -8.96 -10.96 11.18
CA ILE A 632 -8.40 -9.67 10.76
C ILE A 632 -7.01 -9.51 11.38
N HIS A 633 -5.95 -9.86 10.65
CA HIS A 633 -4.55 -9.75 11.12
C HIS A 633 -4.03 -8.30 11.15
N TYR A 634 -4.51 -7.46 12.07
CA TYR A 634 -4.06 -6.06 12.20
C TYR A 634 -3.57 -5.73 13.61
N GLY A 635 -2.27 -5.98 13.84
CA GLY A 635 -1.47 -5.30 14.86
C GLY A 635 -2.05 -5.22 16.28
N GLU A 636 -1.52 -4.29 17.07
CA GLU A 636 -1.92 -4.10 18.48
C GLU A 636 -3.36 -3.56 18.62
N ILE A 637 -3.90 -2.90 17.60
CA ILE A 637 -5.25 -2.31 17.67
C ILE A 637 -6.35 -3.37 17.65
N VAL A 638 -6.22 -4.42 16.85
CA VAL A 638 -7.19 -5.53 16.88
C VAL A 638 -7.17 -6.25 18.21
N ARG A 639 -6.01 -6.36 18.87
CA ARG A 639 -5.94 -6.88 20.24
C ARG A 639 -6.79 -6.04 21.19
N VAL A 640 -6.66 -4.72 21.15
CA VAL A 640 -7.47 -3.81 21.99
C VAL A 640 -8.96 -3.97 21.69
N LEU A 641 -9.36 -3.95 20.41
CA LEU A 641 -10.76 -4.14 20.03
C LEU A 641 -11.32 -5.49 20.49
N ARG A 642 -10.51 -6.54 20.42
CA ARG A 642 -10.86 -7.88 20.93
C ARG A 642 -11.03 -7.88 22.44
N GLU A 643 -10.11 -7.28 23.18
CA GLU A 643 -10.21 -7.16 24.65
C GLU A 643 -11.46 -6.37 25.06
N MET A 644 -11.80 -5.29 24.35
CA MET A 644 -13.04 -4.55 24.59
C MET A 644 -14.27 -5.44 24.37
N LEU A 645 -14.32 -6.21 23.28
CA LEU A 645 -15.42 -7.14 23.03
C LEU A 645 -15.50 -8.25 24.08
N LEU A 646 -14.36 -8.72 24.61
CA LEU A 646 -14.31 -9.71 25.70
C LEU A 646 -14.78 -9.14 27.04
N CYS A 647 -14.73 -7.82 27.23
CA CYS A 647 -15.28 -7.12 28.39
C CYS A 647 -16.76 -6.71 28.18
N ASP A 648 -17.47 -7.37 27.26
CA ASP A 648 -18.89 -7.15 26.95
C ASP A 648 -19.26 -5.73 26.49
N TYR A 649 -18.28 -4.95 25.99
CA TYR A 649 -18.60 -3.71 25.29
C TYR A 649 -19.38 -4.01 24.00
N LYS A 650 -20.54 -3.37 23.85
CA LYS A 650 -21.38 -3.54 22.66
C LYS A 650 -20.84 -2.75 21.47
N SER A 651 -20.79 -3.40 20.30
CA SER A 651 -20.28 -2.87 19.03
C SER A 651 -20.95 -1.58 18.57
N ASP A 652 -22.22 -1.36 18.93
CA ASP A 652 -23.04 -0.21 18.52
C ASP A 652 -23.12 0.90 19.59
N SER A 653 -22.73 0.58 20.82
CA SER A 653 -22.95 1.44 21.99
C SER A 653 -21.67 2.16 22.43
N GLU A 654 -20.50 1.50 22.32
CA GLU A 654 -19.22 2.13 22.65
C GLU A 654 -18.66 2.88 21.42
N PRO A 655 -18.47 4.21 21.50
CA PRO A 655 -18.05 5.05 20.38
C PRO A 655 -16.80 4.61 19.64
N PHE A 656 -15.76 4.27 20.40
CA PHE A 656 -14.45 3.97 19.83
C PHE A 656 -14.50 2.65 19.05
N LEU A 657 -15.08 1.61 19.64
CA LEU A 657 -15.31 0.31 19.03
C LEU A 657 -16.20 0.45 17.79
N SER A 658 -17.33 1.14 17.89
CA SER A 658 -18.24 1.35 16.76
C SER A 658 -17.55 2.06 15.59
N MET A 659 -16.82 3.15 15.88
CA MET A 659 -16.07 3.90 14.87
C MET A 659 -14.98 3.04 14.20
N MET A 660 -14.25 2.24 14.98
CA MET A 660 -13.21 1.36 14.47
C MET A 660 -13.80 0.25 13.58
N LEU A 661 -14.86 -0.41 14.02
CA LEU A 661 -15.56 -1.45 13.25
C LEU A 661 -16.16 -0.90 11.95
N GLN A 662 -16.77 0.30 12.00
CA GLN A 662 -17.26 0.99 10.80
C GLN A 662 -16.13 1.31 9.82
N THR A 663 -14.98 1.79 10.32
CA THR A 663 -13.82 2.11 9.47
C THR A 663 -13.25 0.85 8.81
N ILE A 664 -13.17 -0.26 9.55
CA ILE A 664 -12.79 -1.57 9.01
C ILE A 664 -13.76 -1.98 7.89
N ARG A 665 -15.08 -1.89 8.13
CA ARG A 665 -16.11 -2.22 7.11
C ARG A 665 -15.95 -1.37 5.86
N VAL A 666 -15.82 -0.04 5.99
CA VAL A 666 -15.63 0.87 4.84
C VAL A 666 -14.35 0.52 4.07
N SER A 667 -13.25 0.18 4.75
CA SER A 667 -12.04 -0.27 4.08
C SER A 667 -12.22 -1.58 3.30
N LYS A 668 -13.02 -2.52 3.81
CA LYS A 668 -13.28 -3.78 3.10
C LYS A 668 -14.22 -3.57 1.91
N LEU A 669 -15.22 -2.70 2.02
CA LEU A 669 -16.07 -2.28 0.90
C LEU A 669 -15.24 -1.62 -0.22
N LEU A 670 -14.30 -0.74 0.16
CA LEU A 670 -13.39 -0.13 -0.81
C LEU A 670 -12.51 -1.15 -1.53
N ASP A 671 -11.99 -2.16 -0.81
CA ASP A 671 -11.20 -3.25 -1.40
C ASP A 671 -12.07 -4.14 -2.33
N LEU A 672 -13.34 -4.37 -2.00
CA LEU A 672 -14.30 -5.05 -2.89
C LEU A 672 -14.55 -4.24 -4.16
N ARG A 673 -14.84 -2.93 -4.03
CA ARG A 673 -15.10 -2.05 -5.18
C ARG A 673 -13.90 -1.96 -6.12
N THR A 674 -12.74 -1.64 -5.57
CA THR A 674 -11.55 -1.27 -6.36
C THR A 674 -10.70 -2.46 -6.81
N ARG A 675 -10.78 -3.60 -6.12
CA ARG A 675 -9.92 -4.78 -6.37
C ARG A 675 -10.68 -6.09 -6.44
N THR A 676 -11.99 -6.09 -6.17
CA THR A 676 -12.83 -7.30 -6.12
C THR A 676 -12.25 -8.32 -5.14
N ARG A 677 -11.81 -7.83 -3.97
CA ARG A 677 -11.10 -8.61 -2.96
C ARG A 677 -12.07 -9.35 -2.04
N ILE A 678 -12.65 -10.46 -2.52
CA ILE A 678 -13.65 -11.26 -1.78
C ILE A 678 -12.94 -12.28 -0.89
N SER A 679 -13.23 -12.28 0.41
CA SER A 679 -12.65 -13.24 1.36
C SER A 679 -13.23 -14.64 1.16
N ILE A 680 -12.38 -15.67 1.20
CA ILE A 680 -12.77 -17.08 1.10
C ILE A 680 -12.32 -17.82 2.36
N ASP A 681 -13.24 -18.54 3.00
CA ASP A 681 -12.98 -19.25 4.26
C ASP A 681 -12.18 -20.54 4.03
N LYS A 682 -12.53 -21.29 2.99
CA LYS A 682 -11.85 -22.55 2.61
C LYS A 682 -10.68 -22.31 1.66
N GLY A 683 -9.70 -21.56 2.12
CA GLY A 683 -8.49 -21.27 1.35
C GLY A 683 -7.39 -20.62 2.17
N GLY A 684 -6.22 -20.43 1.56
CA GLY A 684 -5.11 -19.66 2.13
C GLY A 684 -4.22 -19.05 1.06
N ILE A 685 -3.44 -18.04 1.43
CA ILE A 685 -2.29 -17.59 0.65
C ILE A 685 -1.02 -18.09 1.35
N LEU A 686 -0.32 -19.06 0.76
CA LEU A 686 0.77 -19.77 1.44
C LEU A 686 2.09 -19.64 0.68
N MET A 687 3.20 -19.64 1.42
CA MET A 687 4.56 -19.69 0.88
C MET A 687 4.85 -21.09 0.34
N GLU A 688 5.55 -21.16 -0.78
CA GLU A 688 5.94 -22.42 -1.40
C GLU A 688 7.11 -23.11 -0.69
N CYS A 689 7.09 -24.44 -0.75
CA CYS A 689 8.08 -25.35 -0.23
C CYS A 689 8.21 -26.57 -1.14
N LEU A 690 9.29 -27.33 -0.96
CA LEU A 690 9.57 -28.55 -1.71
C LEU A 690 9.49 -29.77 -0.79
N ASP A 691 8.92 -30.85 -1.33
CA ASP A 691 8.96 -32.16 -0.69
C ASP A 691 10.35 -32.81 -0.84
N GLU A 692 11.21 -32.54 0.14
CA GLU A 692 12.54 -33.14 0.25
C GLU A 692 12.49 -34.66 0.54
N THR A 693 11.36 -35.21 1.03
CA THR A 693 11.24 -36.65 1.30
C THR A 693 10.85 -37.47 0.07
N GLY A 694 10.36 -36.81 -0.98
CA GLY A 694 9.97 -37.46 -2.25
C GLY A 694 8.77 -38.37 -2.07
N THR A 695 7.86 -38.01 -1.16
CA THR A 695 6.64 -38.75 -0.84
C THR A 695 5.49 -38.39 -1.78
N LEU A 696 5.38 -37.12 -2.19
CA LEU A 696 4.35 -36.63 -3.08
C LEU A 696 4.61 -37.06 -4.53
N GLU A 697 3.56 -37.51 -5.21
CA GLU A 697 3.57 -37.79 -6.64
C GLU A 697 3.22 -36.56 -7.48
N TYR A 698 3.51 -36.61 -8.77
CA TYR A 698 3.12 -35.54 -9.68
C TYR A 698 1.60 -35.34 -9.70
N GLY A 699 1.15 -34.09 -9.55
CA GLY A 699 -0.26 -33.73 -9.40
C GLY A 699 -0.73 -33.64 -7.95
N GLN A 700 0.10 -34.01 -6.97
CA GLN A 700 -0.20 -33.91 -5.54
C GLN A 700 0.49 -32.72 -4.89
N VAL A 701 -0.09 -32.23 -3.79
CA VAL A 701 0.51 -31.24 -2.89
C VAL A 701 0.20 -31.60 -1.43
N PHE A 702 1.00 -31.09 -0.50
CA PHE A 702 0.68 -31.15 0.92
C PHE A 702 0.42 -29.73 1.46
N VAL A 703 -0.67 -29.57 2.20
CA VAL A 703 -1.06 -28.30 2.82
C VAL A 703 -1.60 -28.58 4.23
N GLN A 704 -0.94 -27.97 5.21
CA GLN A 704 -1.40 -27.95 6.60
C GLN A 704 -1.36 -26.50 7.09
N TYR A 705 -2.42 -26.06 7.77
CA TYR A 705 -2.54 -24.68 8.24
C TYR A 705 -2.93 -24.61 9.72
N SER A 706 -2.53 -23.53 10.37
CA SER A 706 -2.85 -23.24 11.77
C SER A 706 -4.29 -22.72 11.94
N THR A 707 -5.03 -23.25 12.91
CA THR A 707 -6.46 -22.90 13.15
C THR A 707 -6.68 -21.88 14.26
N GLN A 708 -5.69 -21.68 15.14
CA GLN A 708 -5.71 -20.63 16.16
C GLN A 708 -4.30 -20.04 16.36
N PRO A 709 -4.16 -18.72 16.59
CA PRO A 709 -2.92 -18.17 17.11
C PRO A 709 -2.71 -18.72 18.52
N SER A 710 -1.80 -19.68 18.65
CA SER A 710 -1.48 -20.39 19.90
C SER A 710 -1.22 -19.42 21.05
N GLN A 711 -2.12 -19.42 22.03
CA GLN A 711 -1.97 -18.71 23.32
C GLN A 711 -1.25 -19.56 24.38
N SER A 712 -0.57 -20.65 24.00
CA SER A 712 0.03 -21.58 24.95
C SER A 712 1.48 -21.18 25.27
N SER A 713 1.69 -20.60 26.46
CA SER A 713 3.00 -20.20 27.02
C SER A 713 3.84 -21.36 27.56
N SER A 714 3.54 -22.61 27.22
CA SER A 714 4.27 -23.79 27.69
C SER A 714 5.31 -24.21 26.65
N GLY A 715 6.60 -24.06 27.00
CA GLY A 715 7.76 -24.42 26.18
C GLY A 715 7.96 -25.92 25.96
N ASP A 716 6.88 -26.69 25.88
CA ASP A 716 6.92 -28.12 25.57
C ASP A 716 6.63 -28.31 24.07
N GLY A 717 7.47 -29.11 23.40
CA GLY A 717 7.53 -29.26 21.94
C GLY A 717 6.33 -29.91 21.25
N ARG A 718 5.10 -29.63 21.67
CA ARG A 718 3.85 -30.11 21.06
C ARG A 718 3.07 -28.95 20.44
N SER A 719 3.62 -28.32 19.39
CA SER A 719 2.95 -27.25 18.63
C SER A 719 1.91 -27.74 17.62
N TYR A 720 1.67 -29.06 17.51
CA TYR A 720 0.81 -29.66 16.47
C TYR A 720 -0.66 -29.86 16.88
N GLN A 721 -1.10 -29.38 18.05
CA GLN A 721 -2.47 -29.65 18.52
C GLN A 721 -3.56 -28.79 17.87
N ASN A 722 -3.20 -27.71 17.15
CA ASN A 722 -4.14 -26.77 16.51
C ASN A 722 -3.81 -26.57 15.02
N CYS A 723 -3.67 -27.66 14.26
CA CYS A 723 -3.45 -27.61 12.81
C CYS A 723 -4.40 -28.54 12.09
N ASP A 724 -4.91 -28.10 10.93
CA ASP A 724 -5.74 -28.89 10.04
C ASP A 724 -4.96 -29.22 8.76
N VAL A 725 -5.13 -30.45 8.28
CA VAL A 725 -4.58 -30.92 7.00
C VAL A 725 -5.69 -30.83 5.93
N VAL A 726 -5.34 -30.30 4.76
CA VAL A 726 -6.24 -30.22 3.62
C VAL A 726 -6.14 -31.51 2.81
N GLU A 727 -7.29 -32.12 2.49
CA GLU A 727 -7.39 -33.29 1.62
C GLU A 727 -8.39 -33.04 0.49
N GLY A 728 -8.13 -33.66 -0.66
CA GLY A 728 -8.98 -33.57 -1.85
C GLY A 728 -8.53 -32.51 -2.85
N LYS A 729 -9.41 -32.17 -3.80
CA LYS A 729 -9.07 -31.25 -4.89
C LYS A 729 -8.86 -29.83 -4.39
N VAL A 730 -7.78 -29.22 -4.84
CA VAL A 730 -7.45 -27.82 -4.57
C VAL A 730 -7.19 -27.05 -5.86
N VAL A 731 -7.59 -25.79 -5.88
CA VAL A 731 -7.25 -24.84 -6.93
C VAL A 731 -6.10 -23.95 -6.46
N ILE A 732 -5.07 -23.81 -7.31
CA ILE A 732 -3.83 -23.11 -6.99
C ILE A 732 -3.50 -22.12 -8.11
N ALA A 733 -3.05 -20.92 -7.73
CA ALA A 733 -2.56 -19.91 -8.68
C ALA A 733 -1.52 -18.99 -8.02
N LYS A 734 -0.57 -18.48 -8.83
CA LYS A 734 0.40 -17.46 -8.42
C LYS A 734 0.04 -16.12 -9.06
N ASN A 735 -0.12 -15.07 -8.27
CA ASN A 735 -0.37 -13.74 -8.83
C ASN A 735 0.96 -13.04 -9.22
N PRO A 736 1.00 -12.29 -10.34
CA PRO A 736 -0.08 -12.10 -11.31
C PRO A 736 -0.25 -13.34 -12.22
N CYS A 737 -1.50 -13.77 -12.44
CA CYS A 737 -1.87 -14.88 -13.33
C CYS A 737 -2.79 -14.38 -14.44
N LEU A 738 -2.41 -14.60 -15.70
CA LEU A 738 -3.18 -14.11 -16.86
C LEU A 738 -3.52 -15.24 -17.84
N HIS A 739 -2.67 -16.25 -17.97
CA HIS A 739 -2.94 -17.35 -18.87
C HIS A 739 -3.93 -18.33 -18.22
N PRO A 740 -4.93 -18.88 -18.93
CA PRO A 740 -5.86 -19.86 -18.35
C PRO A 740 -5.18 -21.08 -17.72
N GLY A 741 -4.01 -21.48 -18.24
CA GLY A 741 -3.20 -22.57 -17.67
C GLY A 741 -2.41 -22.24 -16.41
N ASP A 742 -2.40 -20.97 -15.97
CA ASP A 742 -1.74 -20.54 -14.72
C ASP A 742 -2.50 -20.97 -13.47
N LEU A 743 -3.79 -21.24 -13.62
CA LEU A 743 -4.65 -21.75 -12.58
C LEU A 743 -4.69 -23.27 -12.69
N ARG A 744 -4.22 -23.94 -11.63
CA ARG A 744 -4.04 -25.39 -11.59
C ARG A 744 -5.02 -26.03 -10.62
N VAL A 745 -5.49 -27.22 -10.97
CA VAL A 745 -6.24 -28.09 -10.06
C VAL A 745 -5.35 -29.28 -9.73
N LEU A 746 -4.94 -29.37 -8.47
CA LEU A 746 -4.09 -30.42 -7.91
C LEU A 746 -4.85 -31.19 -6.82
N GLU A 747 -4.27 -32.30 -6.36
CA GLU A 747 -4.81 -33.10 -5.25
C GLU A 747 -4.02 -32.82 -3.98
N ALA A 748 -4.66 -32.30 -2.93
CA ALA A 748 -4.07 -32.22 -1.61
C ALA A 748 -4.19 -33.58 -0.91
N VAL A 749 -3.07 -34.08 -0.38
CA VAL A 749 -3.00 -35.40 0.28
C VAL A 749 -2.34 -35.26 1.65
N ASP A 750 -2.80 -36.04 2.63
CA ASP A 750 -2.12 -36.12 3.92
C ASP A 750 -0.86 -37.00 3.82
N ALA A 751 0.30 -36.37 4.01
CA ALA A 751 1.58 -37.03 4.07
C ALA A 751 2.15 -36.88 5.49
N VAL A 752 2.06 -37.95 6.29
CA VAL A 752 2.46 -37.95 7.71
C VAL A 752 3.89 -37.42 7.92
N VAL A 753 4.82 -37.74 7.02
CA VAL A 753 6.21 -37.28 7.08
C VAL A 753 6.36 -35.77 6.88
N LEU A 754 5.40 -35.12 6.22
CA LEU A 754 5.38 -33.68 5.93
C LEU A 754 4.57 -32.86 6.95
N ARG A 755 3.93 -33.46 7.95
CA ARG A 755 3.12 -32.74 8.97
C ARG A 755 3.88 -31.72 9.82
N HIS A 756 5.22 -31.73 9.74
CA HIS A 756 6.05 -30.67 10.31
C HIS A 756 5.97 -29.35 9.54
N MET A 757 5.54 -29.39 8.28
CA MET A 757 5.39 -28.26 7.36
C MET A 757 4.02 -27.61 7.55
N VAL A 758 3.97 -26.53 8.33
CA VAL A 758 2.76 -25.77 8.65
C VAL A 758 2.79 -24.41 7.96
N ASP A 759 1.63 -23.92 7.53
CA ASP A 759 1.43 -22.59 6.91
C ASP A 759 2.24 -22.37 5.63
N CYS A 760 2.47 -23.44 4.87
CA CYS A 760 3.13 -23.46 3.57
C CYS A 760 2.46 -24.49 2.64
N ILE A 761 2.68 -24.36 1.34
CA ILE A 761 2.32 -25.37 0.35
C ILE A 761 3.56 -26.14 -0.07
N VAL A 762 3.52 -27.46 0.05
CA VAL A 762 4.64 -28.32 -0.32
C VAL A 762 4.37 -28.96 -1.68
N PHE A 763 5.26 -28.69 -2.63
CA PHE A 763 5.20 -29.21 -3.99
C PHE A 763 6.05 -30.49 -4.14
N PRO A 764 5.67 -31.41 -5.05
CA PRO A 764 6.40 -32.64 -5.29
C PRO A 764 7.72 -32.35 -6.01
N GLN A 765 8.76 -33.12 -5.69
CA GLN A 765 10.01 -33.12 -6.45
C GLN A 765 9.99 -34.06 -7.68
N LYS A 766 8.87 -34.75 -7.90
CA LYS A 766 8.67 -35.72 -9.00
C LYS A 766 7.77 -35.13 -10.09
N GLY A 767 7.99 -35.59 -11.32
CA GLY A 767 7.11 -35.30 -12.45
C GLY A 767 7.87 -34.84 -13.68
N HIS A 768 7.12 -34.42 -14.70
CA HIS A 768 7.68 -33.98 -15.99
C HIS A 768 7.93 -32.46 -16.06
N ARG A 769 7.30 -31.67 -15.18
CA ARG A 769 7.45 -30.22 -15.09
C ARG A 769 7.09 -29.76 -13.67
N PRO A 770 7.82 -28.85 -13.01
CA PRO A 770 7.48 -28.40 -11.66
C PRO A 770 6.15 -27.63 -11.66
N HIS A 771 5.24 -27.96 -10.72
CA HIS A 771 3.98 -27.21 -10.54
C HIS A 771 4.18 -25.70 -10.32
N PRO A 772 5.23 -25.24 -9.61
CA PRO A 772 5.55 -23.81 -9.55
C PRO A 772 5.71 -23.18 -10.93
N ASN A 773 6.48 -23.82 -11.80
CA ASN A 773 6.73 -23.33 -13.16
C ASN A 773 5.46 -23.34 -14.04
N GLU A 774 4.53 -24.26 -13.78
CA GLU A 774 3.23 -24.30 -14.44
C GLU A 774 2.31 -23.13 -14.03
N CYS A 775 2.54 -22.56 -12.84
CA CYS A 775 1.81 -21.42 -12.30
C CYS A 775 2.57 -20.11 -12.58
N SER A 776 2.34 -19.51 -13.76
CA SER A 776 2.94 -18.23 -14.13
C SER A 776 4.48 -18.20 -14.14
N GLY A 777 5.13 -19.34 -14.45
CA GLY A 777 6.59 -19.43 -14.56
C GLY A 777 7.33 -19.23 -13.24
N SER A 778 6.67 -19.51 -12.11
CA SER A 778 7.18 -19.27 -10.76
C SER A 778 8.29 -20.26 -10.36
N ASP A 779 9.12 -19.83 -9.41
CA ASP A 779 10.18 -20.60 -8.75
C ASP A 779 9.86 -20.74 -7.25
N LEU A 780 10.80 -21.25 -6.45
CA LEU A 780 10.66 -21.43 -5.01
C LEU A 780 11.48 -20.39 -4.21
N ASP A 781 11.61 -19.15 -4.72
CA ASP A 781 12.46 -18.11 -4.13
C ASP A 781 11.76 -17.12 -3.16
N GLY A 782 10.51 -17.40 -2.82
CA GLY A 782 9.67 -16.72 -1.84
C GLY A 782 8.42 -16.09 -2.43
N ASP A 783 7.81 -16.76 -3.41
CA ASP A 783 6.51 -16.46 -3.96
C ASP A 783 5.38 -16.75 -2.92
N LEU A 784 4.13 -16.48 -3.30
CA LEU A 784 2.96 -16.78 -2.49
C LEU A 784 1.86 -17.29 -3.40
N TYR A 785 1.25 -18.41 -3.02
CA TYR A 785 0.23 -19.09 -3.81
C TYR A 785 -1.14 -18.89 -3.21
N PHE A 786 -2.09 -18.45 -4.04
CA PHE A 786 -3.51 -18.58 -3.73
C PHE A 786 -3.88 -20.07 -3.79
N ILE A 787 -4.52 -20.57 -2.74
CA ILE A 787 -4.97 -21.95 -2.62
C ILE A 787 -6.41 -21.92 -2.10
N SER A 788 -7.29 -22.67 -2.74
CA SER A 788 -8.68 -22.85 -2.27
C SER A 788 -9.08 -24.31 -2.40
N TRP A 789 -9.69 -24.83 -1.33
CA TRP A 789 -10.32 -26.16 -1.27
C TRP A 789 -11.84 -26.05 -1.15
N ASP A 790 -12.39 -24.88 -1.48
CA ASP A 790 -13.82 -24.67 -1.69
C ASP A 790 -14.27 -25.39 -2.97
N GLU A 791 -15.11 -26.41 -2.84
CA GLU A 791 -15.62 -27.24 -3.95
C GLU A 791 -16.32 -26.40 -5.03
N ASP A 792 -16.98 -25.29 -4.65
CA ASP A 792 -17.68 -24.42 -5.60
C ASP A 792 -16.71 -23.64 -6.50
N LEU A 793 -15.45 -23.47 -6.06
CA LEU A 793 -14.41 -22.72 -6.77
C LEU A 793 -13.47 -23.61 -7.59
N ILE A 794 -13.63 -24.93 -7.53
CA ILE A 794 -12.84 -25.86 -8.35
C ILE A 794 -13.38 -25.83 -9.79
N PRO A 795 -12.59 -25.37 -10.78
CA PRO A 795 -13.05 -25.29 -12.16
C PRO A 795 -13.29 -26.68 -12.76
N LEU A 796 -14.29 -26.75 -13.64
CA LEU A 796 -14.65 -27.97 -14.37
C LEU A 796 -13.68 -28.25 -15.54
N CYS A 797 -13.14 -27.19 -16.16
CA CYS A 797 -12.23 -27.28 -17.28
C CYS A 797 -10.78 -27.07 -16.83
N ARG A 798 -9.84 -27.78 -17.48
CA ARG A 798 -8.39 -27.58 -17.31
C ARG A 798 -7.80 -27.05 -18.62
N TYR A 799 -6.78 -26.22 -18.51
CA TYR A 799 -6.06 -25.68 -19.66
C TYR A 799 -4.55 -25.94 -19.50
N PRO A 800 -3.82 -26.28 -20.58
CA PRO A 800 -2.38 -26.54 -20.47
C PRO A 800 -1.61 -25.27 -20.03
N PRO A 801 -0.56 -25.42 -19.21
CA PRO A 801 0.27 -24.29 -18.80
C PRO A 801 1.01 -23.71 -20.00
N MET A 802 1.23 -22.40 -19.98
CA MET A 802 2.03 -21.71 -21.00
C MET A 802 3.50 -22.16 -20.91
N ASP A 803 4.23 -22.04 -22.01
CA ASP A 803 5.69 -22.11 -21.97
C ASP A 803 6.28 -20.79 -21.44
N TYR A 804 7.10 -20.89 -20.40
CA TYR A 804 7.74 -19.78 -19.70
C TYR A 804 9.23 -19.70 -20.02
N GLY A 805 9.68 -20.28 -21.13
CA GLY A 805 11.07 -20.23 -21.58
C GLY A 805 11.66 -18.82 -21.57
N ALA A 806 12.83 -18.67 -20.95
CA ALA A 806 13.51 -17.39 -20.82
C ALA A 806 13.99 -16.87 -22.19
N ALA A 807 13.75 -15.59 -22.46
CA ALA A 807 14.32 -14.93 -23.63
C ALA A 807 15.86 -14.83 -23.50
N GLN A 808 16.58 -15.08 -24.60
CA GLN A 808 18.03 -14.99 -24.60
C GLN A 808 18.47 -13.53 -24.39
N SER A 809 19.09 -13.26 -23.24
CA SER A 809 19.58 -11.93 -22.87
C SER A 809 20.91 -11.63 -23.58
N ALA A 810 21.07 -10.42 -24.12
CA ALA A 810 22.35 -9.97 -24.65
C ALA A 810 23.42 -9.87 -23.54
N GLN A 811 24.63 -10.30 -23.85
CA GLN A 811 25.82 -10.10 -23.01
C GLN A 811 26.66 -8.99 -23.65
N LEU A 812 27.22 -8.13 -22.80
CA LEU A 812 28.22 -7.15 -23.20
C LEU A 812 29.58 -7.84 -23.42
N ASP A 813 30.42 -7.21 -24.23
CA ASP A 813 31.81 -7.59 -24.46
C ASP A 813 32.77 -7.05 -23.39
N HIS A 814 32.31 -6.14 -22.53
CA HIS A 814 33.03 -5.52 -21.43
C HIS A 814 32.27 -5.64 -20.09
N ASP A 815 32.89 -5.18 -19.01
CA ASP A 815 32.29 -5.16 -17.67
C ASP A 815 31.30 -3.99 -17.53
N VAL A 816 30.19 -4.22 -16.84
CA VAL A 816 29.11 -3.23 -16.71
C VAL A 816 29.56 -2.00 -15.92
N THR A 817 29.36 -0.82 -16.49
CA THR A 817 29.64 0.48 -15.86
C THR A 817 28.43 1.02 -15.09
N ILE A 818 28.67 1.91 -14.12
CA ILE A 818 27.56 2.50 -13.34
C ILE A 818 26.72 3.47 -14.19
N GLU A 819 27.33 4.07 -15.21
CA GLU A 819 26.68 4.93 -16.20
C GLU A 819 25.67 4.15 -17.04
N GLU A 820 26.00 2.93 -17.44
CA GLU A 820 25.06 2.02 -18.14
C GLU A 820 23.91 1.59 -17.23
N VAL A 821 24.16 1.38 -15.93
CA VAL A 821 23.09 1.08 -14.96
C VAL A 821 22.15 2.28 -14.80
N ALA A 822 22.69 3.52 -14.76
CA ALA A 822 21.89 4.73 -14.70
C ALA A 822 21.04 4.94 -15.97
N GLU A 823 21.60 4.65 -17.14
CA GLU A 823 20.88 4.67 -18.41
C GLU A 823 19.80 3.58 -18.47
N TYR A 824 20.12 2.37 -18.04
CA TYR A 824 19.17 1.27 -17.91
C TYR A 824 17.99 1.64 -17.01
N PHE A 825 18.24 2.25 -15.84
CA PHE A 825 17.18 2.71 -14.94
C PHE A 825 16.22 3.67 -15.66
N THR A 826 16.74 4.64 -16.40
CA THR A 826 15.89 5.62 -17.11
C THR A 826 15.13 4.97 -18.27
N ASN A 827 15.79 4.06 -19.01
CA ASN A 827 15.18 3.27 -20.07
C ASN A 827 14.11 2.30 -19.54
N TYR A 828 14.27 1.79 -18.32
CA TYR A 828 13.28 0.96 -17.67
C TYR A 828 11.98 1.74 -17.47
N ILE A 829 12.03 2.96 -16.92
CA ILE A 829 10.82 3.79 -16.70
C ILE A 829 10.13 4.09 -18.04
N LEU A 830 10.89 4.38 -19.09
CA LEU A 830 10.36 4.63 -20.44
C LEU A 830 9.63 3.40 -21.00
N ASN A 831 10.07 2.19 -20.66
CA ASN A 831 9.56 0.95 -21.26
C ASN A 831 8.74 0.07 -20.28
N ASP A 832 8.45 0.54 -19.06
CA ASP A 832 7.61 -0.17 -18.09
C ASP A 832 6.17 -0.29 -18.60
N SER A 833 5.82 -1.49 -19.07
CA SER A 833 4.55 -1.78 -19.73
C SER A 833 3.69 -2.81 -18.97
N LEU A 834 4.17 -3.35 -17.84
CA LEU A 834 3.51 -4.43 -17.09
C LEU A 834 2.08 -4.05 -16.67
N GLY A 835 1.91 -2.85 -16.09
CA GLY A 835 0.60 -2.35 -15.68
C GLY A 835 -0.35 -2.11 -16.87
N ILE A 836 0.19 -1.71 -18.02
CA ILE A 836 -0.60 -1.49 -19.25
C ILE A 836 -1.08 -2.84 -19.80
N ILE A 837 -0.22 -3.85 -19.82
CA ILE A 837 -0.54 -5.22 -20.25
C ILE A 837 -1.63 -5.82 -19.37
N SER A 838 -1.46 -5.76 -18.04
CA SER A 838 -2.45 -6.32 -17.11
C SER A 838 -3.82 -5.63 -17.22
N ASN A 839 -3.83 -4.31 -17.41
CA ASN A 839 -5.08 -3.56 -17.62
C ASN A 839 -5.73 -3.94 -18.95
N ALA A 840 -4.95 -4.00 -20.05
CA ALA A 840 -5.46 -4.42 -21.35
C ALA A 840 -6.04 -5.84 -21.29
N HIS A 841 -5.36 -6.77 -20.63
CA HIS A 841 -5.85 -8.14 -20.45
C HIS A 841 -7.20 -8.16 -19.74
N THR A 842 -7.34 -7.38 -18.66
CA THR A 842 -8.61 -7.27 -17.92
C THR A 842 -9.74 -6.75 -18.82
N VAL A 843 -9.46 -5.72 -19.64
CA VAL A 843 -10.44 -5.16 -20.59
C VAL A 843 -10.84 -6.18 -21.65
N PHE A 844 -9.89 -6.86 -22.29
CA PHE A 844 -10.21 -7.83 -23.34
C PHE A 844 -10.92 -9.06 -22.78
N ALA A 845 -10.49 -9.56 -21.61
CA ALA A 845 -11.16 -10.69 -20.97
C ALA A 845 -12.60 -10.35 -20.51
N ASP A 846 -12.87 -9.08 -20.23
CA ASP A 846 -14.21 -8.59 -19.90
C ASP A 846 -15.11 -8.45 -21.15
N LYS A 847 -14.57 -7.95 -22.27
CA LYS A 847 -15.32 -7.71 -23.52
C LYS A 847 -15.59 -8.97 -24.32
N GLU A 848 -14.62 -9.89 -24.38
CA GLU A 848 -14.66 -11.02 -25.29
C GLU A 848 -15.47 -12.18 -24.70
N PRO A 849 -16.36 -12.84 -25.47
CA PRO A 849 -17.16 -13.97 -24.97
C PRO A 849 -16.31 -15.15 -24.46
N THR A 850 -15.13 -15.35 -25.04
CA THR A 850 -14.17 -16.40 -24.65
C THR A 850 -13.25 -15.96 -23.50
N LYS A 851 -13.43 -14.75 -22.96
CA LYS A 851 -12.73 -14.23 -21.79
C LYS A 851 -11.20 -14.32 -21.93
N ALA A 852 -10.50 -14.99 -21.00
CA ALA A 852 -9.05 -15.14 -21.03
C ALA A 852 -8.55 -16.11 -22.12
N LEU A 853 -9.44 -16.86 -22.79
CA LEU A 853 -9.10 -17.71 -23.95
C LEU A 853 -9.08 -16.92 -25.27
N SER A 854 -9.45 -15.64 -25.28
CA SER A 854 -9.34 -14.80 -26.48
C SER A 854 -7.89 -14.69 -26.95
N GLU A 855 -7.68 -14.59 -28.26
CA GLU A 855 -6.35 -14.48 -28.86
C GLU A 855 -5.57 -13.29 -28.28
N GLN A 856 -6.26 -12.16 -28.07
CA GLN A 856 -5.69 -10.97 -27.45
C GLN A 856 -5.20 -11.23 -26.03
N CYS A 857 -5.97 -11.94 -25.19
CA CYS A 857 -5.60 -12.26 -23.83
C CYS A 857 -4.40 -13.22 -23.77
N ILE A 858 -4.37 -14.25 -24.63
CA ILE A 858 -3.24 -15.20 -24.70
C ILE A 858 -1.95 -14.49 -25.13
N GLU A 859 -2.01 -13.58 -26.11
CA GLU A 859 -0.84 -12.80 -26.52
C GLU A 859 -0.39 -11.82 -25.42
N LEU A 860 -1.34 -11.19 -24.73
CA LEU A 860 -1.05 -10.32 -23.58
C LEU A 860 -0.42 -11.10 -22.40
N ALA A 861 -0.83 -12.34 -22.15
CA ALA A 861 -0.22 -13.19 -21.14
C ALA A 861 1.25 -13.50 -21.46
N LYS A 862 1.58 -13.80 -22.72
CA LYS A 862 2.97 -13.96 -23.19
C LYS A 862 3.79 -12.69 -23.00
N LEU A 863 3.24 -11.53 -23.37
CA LEU A 863 3.91 -10.24 -23.18
C LEU A 863 4.08 -9.90 -21.69
N SER A 864 3.15 -10.31 -20.83
CA SER A 864 3.24 -10.12 -19.39
C SER A 864 4.43 -10.89 -18.80
N SER A 865 4.67 -12.12 -19.26
CA SER A 865 5.86 -12.90 -18.86
C SER A 865 7.15 -12.13 -19.17
N VAL A 866 7.29 -11.63 -20.41
CA VAL A 866 8.43 -10.80 -20.82
C VAL A 866 8.57 -9.54 -19.96
N ALA A 867 7.45 -8.87 -19.64
CA ALA A 867 7.45 -7.66 -18.83
C ALA A 867 7.83 -7.91 -17.35
N VAL A 868 7.48 -9.06 -16.78
CA VAL A 868 7.85 -9.44 -15.40
C VAL A 868 9.36 -9.64 -15.29
N ASP A 869 9.98 -10.21 -16.33
CA ASP A 869 11.41 -10.49 -16.39
C ASP A 869 12.27 -9.34 -16.93
N PHE A 870 11.66 -8.28 -17.49
CA PHE A 870 12.36 -7.09 -17.96
C PHE A 870 13.38 -6.51 -16.96
N PRO A 871 13.09 -6.43 -15.63
CA PRO A 871 14.06 -6.01 -14.62
C PRO A 871 15.35 -6.85 -14.55
N LYS A 872 15.33 -8.08 -15.04
CA LYS A 872 16.45 -9.04 -14.99
C LYS A 872 17.08 -9.30 -16.35
N THR A 873 16.29 -9.23 -17.43
CA THR A 873 16.73 -9.54 -18.80
C THR A 873 17.17 -8.31 -19.59
N GLY A 874 16.60 -7.14 -19.26
CA GLY A 874 16.79 -5.91 -20.03
C GLY A 874 15.97 -5.84 -21.32
N ILE A 875 15.08 -6.81 -21.57
CA ILE A 875 14.25 -6.88 -22.78
C ILE A 875 12.84 -6.32 -22.48
N PRO A 876 12.43 -5.19 -23.09
CA PRO A 876 11.12 -4.60 -22.85
C PRO A 876 10.01 -5.31 -23.65
N ALA A 877 8.85 -5.51 -23.02
CA ALA A 877 7.66 -6.03 -23.69
C ALA A 877 6.99 -4.94 -24.55
N LYS A 878 7.03 -5.10 -25.88
CA LYS A 878 6.45 -4.16 -26.85
C LYS A 878 4.99 -4.52 -27.15
N ILE A 879 4.05 -3.70 -26.68
CA ILE A 879 2.61 -3.92 -26.89
C ILE A 879 2.19 -3.45 -28.29
N PRO A 880 1.72 -4.35 -29.19
CA PRO A 880 1.17 -3.97 -30.49
C PRO A 880 -0.06 -3.07 -30.35
N ARG A 881 -0.31 -2.18 -31.33
CA ARG A 881 -1.45 -1.24 -31.29
C ARG A 881 -2.81 -1.91 -31.12
N ARG A 882 -2.99 -3.13 -31.67
CA ARG A 882 -4.24 -3.91 -31.56
C ARG A 882 -4.54 -4.40 -30.14
N LEU A 883 -3.51 -4.58 -29.31
CA LEU A 883 -3.63 -5.05 -27.91
C LEU A 883 -3.72 -3.89 -26.91
N ARG A 884 -3.90 -2.65 -27.39
CA ARG A 884 -4.11 -1.49 -26.51
C ARG A 884 -5.60 -1.24 -26.32
N ALA A 885 -6.05 -1.26 -25.06
CA ALA A 885 -7.41 -0.94 -24.69
C ALA A 885 -7.74 0.53 -25.02
N LYS A 886 -8.86 0.73 -25.75
CA LYS A 886 -9.37 2.07 -26.14
C LYS A 886 -10.48 2.56 -25.21
N GLU A 887 -11.26 1.62 -24.69
CA GLU A 887 -12.36 1.83 -23.77
C GLU A 887 -12.18 0.84 -22.61
N TYR A 888 -12.58 1.25 -21.42
CA TYR A 888 -12.37 0.50 -20.18
C TYR A 888 -13.71 0.16 -19.52
N PRO A 889 -13.84 -0.97 -18.83
CA PRO A 889 -15.05 -1.24 -18.07
C PRO A 889 -15.18 -0.26 -16.91
N ASP A 890 -16.41 0.07 -16.56
CA ASP A 890 -16.77 1.04 -15.53
C ASP A 890 -16.23 0.69 -14.13
N PHE A 891 -16.11 -0.60 -13.80
CA PHE A 891 -15.48 -1.05 -12.54
C PHE A 891 -13.99 -0.68 -12.40
N MET A 892 -13.32 -0.23 -13.48
CA MET A 892 -11.96 0.28 -13.42
C MET A 892 -11.87 1.77 -13.08
N GLU A 893 -13.00 2.49 -13.00
CA GLU A 893 -13.12 3.88 -12.56
C GLU A 893 -12.15 4.86 -13.27
N LYS A 894 -11.92 4.65 -14.57
CA LYS A 894 -11.06 5.51 -15.41
C LYS A 894 -11.80 6.78 -15.84
N THR A 895 -11.74 7.83 -15.04
CA THR A 895 -12.44 9.11 -15.31
C THR A 895 -11.93 9.86 -16.54
N ASP A 896 -10.68 9.62 -16.96
CA ASP A 896 -10.04 10.29 -18.09
C ASP A 896 -10.14 9.50 -19.42
N LYS A 897 -10.73 8.30 -19.40
CA LYS A 897 -10.86 7.41 -20.55
C LYS A 897 -12.33 7.15 -20.89
N PHE A 898 -12.57 6.67 -22.11
CA PHE A 898 -13.89 6.17 -22.46
C PHE A 898 -14.19 4.92 -21.65
N THR A 899 -15.39 4.84 -21.09
CA THR A 899 -15.85 3.71 -20.31
C THR A 899 -17.11 3.08 -20.87
N TYR A 900 -17.33 1.80 -20.58
CA TYR A 900 -18.56 1.07 -20.87
C TYR A 900 -19.02 0.32 -19.62
N GLU A 901 -20.32 0.08 -19.51
CA GLU A 901 -20.89 -0.68 -18.40
C GLU A 901 -20.61 -2.18 -18.59
N SER A 902 -19.83 -2.77 -17.69
CA SER A 902 -19.45 -4.18 -17.76
C SER A 902 -20.62 -5.10 -17.43
N GLN A 903 -20.86 -6.10 -18.27
CA GLN A 903 -21.85 -7.16 -18.03
C GLN A 903 -21.25 -8.44 -17.45
N SER A 904 -19.91 -8.51 -17.31
CA SER A 904 -19.25 -9.65 -16.68
C SER A 904 -19.56 -9.74 -15.19
N VAL A 905 -19.24 -10.88 -14.58
CA VAL A 905 -19.36 -11.07 -13.13
C VAL A 905 -18.63 -10.00 -12.32
N ILE A 906 -17.49 -9.48 -12.80
CA ILE A 906 -16.76 -8.42 -12.08
C ILE A 906 -17.57 -7.11 -12.10
N GLY A 907 -18.22 -6.80 -13.22
CA GLY A 907 -19.13 -5.65 -13.33
C GLY A 907 -20.31 -5.78 -12.36
N GLN A 908 -20.96 -6.94 -12.34
CA GLN A 908 -22.10 -7.22 -11.47
C GLN A 908 -21.72 -7.09 -9.97
N LEU A 909 -20.59 -7.70 -9.58
CA LEU A 909 -20.05 -7.59 -8.22
C LEU A 909 -19.72 -6.13 -7.85
N TYR A 910 -19.17 -5.36 -8.79
CA TYR A 910 -18.88 -3.93 -8.59
C TYR A 910 -20.15 -3.10 -8.40
N HIS A 911 -21.19 -3.32 -9.21
CA HIS A 911 -22.45 -2.58 -9.11
C HIS A 911 -23.18 -2.84 -7.80
N GLU A 912 -23.17 -4.08 -7.30
CA GLU A 912 -23.75 -4.43 -6.00
C GLU A 912 -23.08 -3.63 -4.86
N VAL A 913 -21.73 -3.64 -4.81
CA VAL A 913 -20.97 -2.91 -3.79
C VAL A 913 -21.19 -1.40 -3.90
N LYS A 914 -21.23 -0.87 -5.13
CA LYS A 914 -21.45 0.55 -5.38
C LYS A 914 -22.83 1.01 -4.90
N SER A 915 -23.85 0.16 -5.03
CA SER A 915 -25.19 0.42 -4.48
C SER A 915 -25.18 0.52 -2.95
N ILE A 916 -24.50 -0.42 -2.29
CA ILE A 916 -24.39 -0.45 -0.82
C ILE A 916 -23.64 0.79 -0.29
N GLU A 917 -22.53 1.18 -0.92
CA GLU A 917 -21.79 2.38 -0.49
C GLU A 917 -22.61 3.68 -0.61
N ALA A 918 -23.50 3.78 -1.61
CA ALA A 918 -24.39 4.92 -1.75
C ALA A 918 -25.37 5.02 -0.58
N GLU A 919 -25.86 3.88 -0.07
CA GLU A 919 -26.71 3.82 1.12
C GLU A 919 -25.93 4.19 2.40
N VAL A 920 -24.72 3.65 2.56
CA VAL A 920 -23.86 3.89 3.74
C VAL A 920 -23.42 5.36 3.86
N SER A 921 -23.23 6.05 2.73
CA SER A 921 -22.84 7.47 2.69
C SER A 921 -23.91 8.42 3.26
N THR A 922 -25.11 7.92 3.57
CA THR A 922 -26.18 8.68 4.26
C THR A 922 -26.18 8.48 5.78
N GLY A 923 -25.24 7.71 6.32
CA GLY A 923 -25.11 7.40 7.75
C GLY A 923 -24.76 8.61 8.63
N LYS A 924 -25.24 8.60 9.89
CA LYS A 924 -24.98 9.65 10.87
C LYS A 924 -23.50 9.72 11.22
N HIS A 925 -22.84 10.85 10.94
CA HIS A 925 -21.51 11.14 11.46
C HIS A 925 -21.52 11.18 13.00
N PHE A 926 -20.43 10.73 13.62
CA PHE A 926 -20.23 10.89 15.06
C PHE A 926 -20.15 12.39 15.40
N THR A 927 -21.21 12.94 15.98
CA THR A 927 -21.30 14.37 16.29
C THR A 927 -20.85 14.68 17.71
N LYS A 928 -20.48 15.94 17.95
CA LYS A 928 -20.21 16.51 19.28
C LYS A 928 -21.29 16.17 20.32
N SER A 929 -22.56 16.22 19.92
CA SER A 929 -23.70 15.89 20.78
C SER A 929 -23.78 14.42 21.19
N ILE A 930 -23.20 13.51 20.39
CA ILE A 930 -23.10 12.08 20.71
C ILE A 930 -21.95 11.87 21.70
N ALA A 931 -20.79 12.52 21.49
CA ALA A 931 -19.65 12.45 22.41
C ALA A 931 -20.01 12.90 23.84
N THR A 932 -20.76 14.00 23.99
CA THR A 932 -21.18 14.52 25.30
C THR A 932 -22.19 13.62 26.03
N ARG A 933 -22.97 12.80 25.30
CA ARG A 933 -23.95 11.87 25.89
C ARG A 933 -23.34 10.54 26.35
N LEU A 934 -22.09 10.27 26.01
CA LEU A 934 -21.39 8.99 26.21
C LEU A 934 -20.19 9.12 27.15
N TYR A 935 -20.19 10.16 27.99
CA TYR A 935 -19.34 10.20 29.17
C TYR A 935 -19.81 9.13 30.15
N ASP A 936 -18.89 8.30 30.60
CA ASP A 936 -19.16 7.26 31.58
C ASP A 936 -18.81 7.79 32.98
N PRO A 937 -19.82 8.17 33.80
CA PRO A 937 -19.57 8.68 35.14
C PRO A 937 -18.90 7.64 36.05
N ASP A 938 -19.03 6.35 35.73
CA ASP A 938 -18.42 5.26 36.49
C ASP A 938 -16.90 5.21 36.32
N MET A 939 -16.35 5.97 35.34
CA MET A 939 -14.91 6.15 35.15
C MET A 939 -14.34 7.34 35.95
N GLU A 940 -15.13 8.02 36.78
CA GLU A 940 -14.64 9.05 37.71
C GLU A 940 -14.06 8.42 38.99
N PHE A 941 -12.77 8.64 39.24
CA PHE A 941 -12.08 8.23 40.47
C PHE A 941 -11.67 9.44 41.29
N GLU A 942 -11.76 9.34 42.62
CA GLU A 942 -11.43 10.43 43.53
C GLU A 942 -9.99 10.93 43.36
N GLY A 943 -9.77 12.24 43.37
CA GLY A 943 -8.44 12.84 43.17
C GLY A 943 -8.04 13.13 41.72
N PHE A 944 -8.88 12.81 40.73
CA PHE A 944 -8.56 13.03 39.31
C PHE A 944 -8.26 14.50 38.95
N LEU A 945 -8.88 15.47 39.64
CA LEU A 945 -8.69 16.91 39.39
C LEU A 945 -7.22 17.34 39.46
N ALA A 946 -6.40 16.67 40.28
CA ALA A 946 -4.97 16.96 40.40
C ALA A 946 -4.19 16.67 39.10
N TYR A 947 -4.71 15.79 38.25
CA TYR A 947 -4.06 15.33 37.03
C TYR A 947 -4.68 15.90 35.75
N VAL A 948 -5.76 16.69 35.83
CA VAL A 948 -6.49 17.24 34.66
C VAL A 948 -5.59 18.13 33.80
N ASN A 949 -4.77 18.99 34.40
CA ASN A 949 -3.85 19.86 33.66
C ASN A 949 -2.75 19.08 32.95
N ASP A 950 -2.18 18.06 33.62
CA ASP A 950 -1.18 17.17 33.02
C ASP A 950 -1.80 16.37 31.85
N ALA A 951 -3.02 15.85 32.04
CA ALA A 951 -3.77 15.16 31.00
C ALA A 951 -4.08 16.07 29.81
N ALA A 952 -4.48 17.33 30.05
CA ALA A 952 -4.71 18.33 28.99
C ALA A 952 -3.42 18.62 28.20
N HIS A 953 -2.29 18.74 28.89
CA HIS A 953 -0.99 18.97 28.27
C HIS A 953 -0.58 17.80 27.35
N HIS A 954 -0.60 16.57 27.88
CA HIS A 954 -0.24 15.37 27.10
C HIS A 954 -1.21 15.11 25.95
N LYS A 955 -2.51 15.38 26.14
CA LYS A 955 -3.50 15.27 25.07
C LYS A 955 -3.21 16.24 23.93
N LYS A 956 -2.87 17.50 24.24
CA LYS A 956 -2.47 18.49 23.22
C LYS A 956 -1.22 18.06 22.46
N GLN A 957 -0.24 17.45 23.14
CA GLN A 957 0.95 16.90 22.49
C GLN A 957 0.61 15.71 21.59
N TYR A 958 -0.22 14.78 22.05
CA TYR A 958 -0.69 13.63 21.26
C TYR A 958 -1.41 14.09 19.99
N ASP A 959 -2.40 14.99 20.13
CA ASP A 959 -3.20 15.49 19.01
C ASP A 959 -2.32 16.18 17.97
N TYR A 960 -1.35 17.00 18.42
CA TYR A 960 -0.40 17.66 17.53
C TYR A 960 0.43 16.66 16.73
N LYS A 961 1.00 15.64 17.39
CA LYS A 961 1.81 14.61 16.73
C LYS A 961 0.98 13.74 15.79
N LEU A 962 -0.22 13.33 16.19
CA LEU A 962 -1.12 12.53 15.37
C LEU A 962 -1.57 13.31 14.13
N ALA A 963 -1.97 14.58 14.29
CA ALA A 963 -2.36 15.44 13.18
C ALA A 963 -1.21 15.63 12.18
N ASN A 964 0.03 15.70 12.65
CA ASN A 964 1.21 15.75 11.77
C ASN A 964 1.40 14.44 11.00
N LEU A 965 1.23 13.27 11.64
CA LEU A 965 1.28 11.97 10.94
C LEU A 965 0.18 11.87 9.88
N MET A 966 -1.06 12.22 10.23
CA MET A 966 -2.20 12.21 9.31
C MET A 966 -1.95 13.13 8.11
N ARG A 967 -1.45 14.35 8.33
CA ARG A 967 -1.09 15.29 7.25
C ARG A 967 0.02 14.74 6.38
N THR A 968 1.07 14.20 6.99
CA THR A 968 2.24 13.63 6.29
C THR A 968 1.82 12.53 5.34
N TYR A 969 0.98 11.59 5.80
CA TYR A 969 0.55 10.44 5.01
C TYR A 969 -0.73 10.69 4.19
N GLY A 970 -1.34 11.88 4.29
CA GLY A 970 -2.59 12.22 3.60
C GLY A 970 -3.83 11.46 4.11
N VAL A 971 -3.81 10.99 5.36
CA VAL A 971 -4.92 10.25 5.98
C VAL A 971 -5.94 11.23 6.54
N LYS A 972 -7.23 11.00 6.27
CA LYS A 972 -8.30 11.96 6.59
C LYS A 972 -8.80 11.85 8.03
N THR A 973 -8.86 10.64 8.59
CA THR A 973 -9.48 10.40 9.89
C THR A 973 -8.51 9.71 10.86
N GLU A 974 -8.70 9.96 12.16
CA GLU A 974 -7.96 9.31 13.24
C GLU A 974 -8.21 7.79 13.25
N ALA A 975 -9.46 7.38 12.98
CA ALA A 975 -9.81 5.97 12.94
C ALA A 975 -9.00 5.22 11.87
N GLU A 976 -8.91 5.74 10.65
CA GLU A 976 -8.13 5.14 9.56
C GLU A 976 -6.66 4.89 9.93
N ILE A 977 -6.00 5.90 10.53
CA ILE A 977 -4.57 5.82 10.84
C ILE A 977 -4.30 4.93 12.06
N ILE A 978 -5.20 4.90 13.06
CA ILE A 978 -5.04 4.07 14.26
C ILE A 978 -5.34 2.60 13.98
N CYS A 979 -6.40 2.30 13.22
CA CYS A 979 -6.73 0.91 12.88
C CYS A 979 -5.84 0.34 11.76
N GLY A 980 -5.09 1.19 11.05
CA GLY A 980 -4.30 0.80 9.88
C GLY A 980 -5.14 0.50 8.63
N CYS A 981 -6.45 0.75 8.66
CA CYS A 981 -7.35 0.60 7.51
C CYS A 981 -7.42 1.89 6.69
N ILE A 982 -6.28 2.29 6.14
CA ILE A 982 -6.15 3.56 5.41
C ILE A 982 -6.89 3.46 4.07
N LEU A 983 -7.84 4.37 3.82
CA LEU A 983 -8.67 4.40 2.61
C LEU A 983 -7.95 5.06 1.44
N LYS A 984 -7.27 6.18 1.70
CA LYS A 984 -6.45 6.92 0.73
C LYS A 984 -5.17 7.40 1.42
N LEU A 985 -4.02 7.07 0.83
CA LEU A 985 -2.73 7.69 1.16
C LEU A 985 -2.46 8.85 0.21
N ALA A 986 -1.60 9.77 0.63
CA ALA A 986 -0.97 10.71 -0.30
C ALA A 986 -0.22 9.94 -1.40
N LYS A 987 -0.24 10.47 -2.63
CA LYS A 987 0.30 9.81 -3.83
C LYS A 987 1.80 9.51 -3.74
N SER A 988 2.51 10.25 -2.88
CA SER A 988 3.93 10.07 -2.55
C SER A 988 4.26 8.78 -1.79
N PHE A 989 3.23 8.09 -1.26
CA PHE A 989 3.35 6.86 -0.51
C PHE A 989 2.61 5.71 -1.21
N ASP A 990 3.22 4.52 -1.20
CA ASP A 990 2.62 3.29 -1.69
C ASP A 990 1.95 2.52 -0.53
N ARG A 991 0.66 2.22 -0.67
CA ARG A 991 -0.14 1.53 0.37
C ARG A 991 0.39 0.13 0.73
N LYS A 992 1.14 -0.55 -0.14
CA LYS A 992 1.71 -1.87 0.15
C LYS A 992 3.06 -1.76 0.87
N VAL A 993 3.85 -0.75 0.54
CA VAL A 993 5.22 -0.59 1.04
C VAL A 993 5.27 0.25 2.31
N ASP A 994 4.55 1.38 2.32
CA ASP A 994 4.68 2.39 3.38
C ASP A 994 3.70 2.18 4.54
N LEU A 995 2.72 1.29 4.40
CA LEU A 995 1.76 1.00 5.48
C LEU A 995 2.45 0.48 6.74
N GLU A 996 3.54 -0.29 6.60
CA GLU A 996 4.32 -0.73 7.77
C GLU A 996 4.99 0.45 8.47
N ALA A 997 5.56 1.39 7.72
CA ALA A 997 6.15 2.62 8.26
C ALA A 997 5.10 3.50 8.95
N VAL A 998 3.91 3.65 8.36
CA VAL A 998 2.78 4.35 9.01
C VAL A 998 2.40 3.66 10.32
N ASN A 999 2.18 2.35 10.30
CA ASN A 999 1.83 1.57 11.49
C ASN A 999 2.92 1.64 12.56
N LEU A 1000 4.19 1.75 12.19
CA LEU A 1000 5.31 1.92 13.12
C LEU A 1000 5.34 3.34 13.71
N ALA A 1001 5.16 4.38 12.90
CA ALA A 1001 5.09 5.75 13.38
C ALA A 1001 3.95 5.93 14.40
N VAL A 1002 2.78 5.34 14.12
CA VAL A 1002 1.64 5.31 15.04
C VAL A 1002 1.96 4.51 16.30
N ARG A 1003 2.60 3.33 16.18
CA ARG A 1003 3.06 2.53 17.34
C ARG A 1003 4.08 3.28 18.20
N SER A 1004 4.99 4.03 17.58
CA SER A 1004 5.96 4.87 18.29
C SER A 1004 5.25 5.98 19.07
N LEU A 1005 4.31 6.67 18.44
CA LEU A 1005 3.50 7.70 19.11
C LEU A 1005 2.70 7.12 20.28
N ARG A 1006 2.10 5.93 20.12
CA ARG A 1006 1.38 5.25 21.21
C ARG A 1006 2.30 4.88 22.37
N ARG A 1007 3.50 4.35 22.09
CA ARG A 1007 4.50 4.03 23.13
C ARG A 1007 4.98 5.27 23.87
N GLU A 1008 5.20 6.36 23.14
CA GLU A 1008 5.56 7.64 23.74
C GLU A 1008 4.42 8.17 24.63
N ALA A 1009 3.17 8.13 24.15
CA ALA A 1009 2.00 8.51 24.94
C ALA A 1009 1.84 7.65 26.21
N LYS A 1010 2.08 6.34 26.10
CA LYS A 1010 2.10 5.41 27.25
C LYS A 1010 3.21 5.79 28.24
N SER A 1011 4.36 6.26 27.76
CA SER A 1011 5.43 6.74 28.63
C SER A 1011 5.04 8.00 29.41
N TRP A 1012 4.32 8.95 28.81
CA TRP A 1012 3.83 10.16 29.49
C TRP A 1012 2.88 9.84 30.64
N PHE A 1013 2.04 8.81 30.47
CA PHE A 1013 1.19 8.29 31.54
C PHE A 1013 2.02 7.73 32.72
N ASN A 1014 3.14 7.07 32.41
CA ASN A 1014 4.02 6.41 33.37
C ASN A 1014 5.15 7.30 33.93
N GLU A 1015 5.34 8.53 33.43
CA GLU A 1015 6.51 9.38 33.72
C GLU A 1015 6.66 9.77 35.20
N LYS A 1016 5.55 9.84 35.94
CA LYS A 1016 5.56 9.96 37.40
C LYS A 1016 5.27 8.57 37.95
N ALA A 1017 6.29 7.84 38.40
CA ALA A 1017 6.09 6.58 39.13
C ALA A 1017 5.05 6.82 40.23
N SER A 1018 3.84 6.31 40.06
CA SER A 1018 2.78 6.41 41.05
C SER A 1018 3.09 5.41 42.17
N PRO A 1019 3.18 5.83 43.44
CA PRO A 1019 3.44 4.91 44.54
C PRO A 1019 2.23 4.02 44.89
N SER A 1020 1.02 4.32 44.40
CA SER A 1020 -0.22 3.55 44.66
C SER A 1020 -1.08 3.29 43.42
N VAL A 1021 -1.93 2.26 43.49
CA VAL A 1021 -2.93 1.88 42.47
C VAL A 1021 -4.01 2.97 42.31
N GLU A 1022 -4.36 3.67 43.39
CA GLU A 1022 -5.36 4.75 43.42
C GLU A 1022 -4.95 5.95 42.54
N ASP A 1023 -3.65 6.29 42.54
CA ASP A 1023 -3.10 7.35 41.68
C ASP A 1023 -3.21 7.01 40.18
N VAL A 1024 -3.16 5.72 39.83
CA VAL A 1024 -3.29 5.26 38.44
C VAL A 1024 -4.73 5.44 37.95
N PHE A 1025 -5.71 5.11 38.79
CA PHE A 1025 -7.13 5.33 38.49
C PHE A 1025 -7.47 6.82 38.41
N ALA A 1026 -7.00 7.64 39.36
CA ALA A 1026 -7.19 9.10 39.31
C ALA A 1026 -6.61 9.73 38.03
N LYS A 1027 -5.43 9.28 37.59
CA LYS A 1027 -4.83 9.69 36.31
C LYS A 1027 -5.69 9.24 35.12
N ALA A 1028 -6.15 7.99 35.09
CA ALA A 1028 -7.00 7.49 34.00
C ALA A 1028 -8.31 8.29 33.89
N SER A 1029 -8.97 8.57 35.02
CA SER A 1029 -10.17 9.43 35.09
C SER A 1029 -9.91 10.85 34.58
N ALA A 1030 -8.76 11.44 34.87
CA ALA A 1030 -8.41 12.77 34.36
C ALA A 1030 -8.25 12.80 32.83
N TRP A 1031 -7.66 11.75 32.24
CA TRP A 1031 -7.54 11.60 30.79
C TRP A 1031 -8.91 11.42 30.11
N GLU A 1032 -9.82 10.70 30.78
CA GLU A 1032 -11.19 10.53 30.35
C GLU A 1032 -11.99 11.83 30.44
N LYS A 1033 -11.84 12.61 31.52
CA LYS A 1033 -12.50 13.93 31.63
C LYS A 1033 -12.04 14.91 30.56
N ILE A 1034 -10.75 14.91 30.23
CA ILE A 1034 -10.21 15.74 29.13
C ILE A 1034 -10.73 15.28 27.76
N ARG A 1035 -11.26 14.05 27.62
CA ARG A 1035 -11.96 13.59 26.39
C ARG A 1035 -13.20 14.43 26.12
N GLU A 1036 -13.92 14.80 27.16
CA GLU A 1036 -15.14 15.62 27.12
C GLU A 1036 -14.83 17.07 26.71
N ASN A 1037 -13.89 17.72 27.42
CA ASN A 1037 -13.65 19.17 27.33
C ASN A 1037 -12.94 19.65 26.05
N SER A 1038 -12.16 18.79 25.38
CA SER A 1038 -11.40 19.17 24.18
C SER A 1038 -12.24 19.41 22.92
N SER A 1039 -13.55 19.20 22.98
CA SER A 1039 -14.50 19.36 21.86
C SER A 1039 -14.89 20.82 21.58
N GLN A 1040 -14.14 21.79 22.13
CA GLN A 1040 -14.43 23.23 22.00
C GLN A 1040 -13.72 23.93 20.81
N ASP A 1041 -12.58 23.41 20.29
CA ASP A 1041 -11.74 24.20 19.35
C ASP A 1041 -11.33 23.52 18.02
N SER A 1042 -11.86 22.36 17.63
CA SER A 1042 -11.55 21.79 16.30
C SER A 1042 -12.63 20.88 15.72
N GLU A 1043 -13.26 21.29 14.62
CA GLU A 1043 -14.26 20.51 13.86
C GLU A 1043 -13.70 19.34 13.02
N SER A 1044 -12.44 18.93 13.19
CA SER A 1044 -11.81 17.93 12.29
C SER A 1044 -10.98 16.82 12.93
N LEU A 1045 -10.89 16.75 14.27
CA LEU A 1045 -10.12 15.71 14.96
C LEU A 1045 -10.92 15.25 16.19
N VAL A 1046 -11.54 14.08 16.12
CA VAL A 1046 -12.36 13.51 17.20
C VAL A 1046 -11.89 12.07 17.49
N ILE A 1047 -10.93 11.92 18.43
CA ILE A 1047 -10.93 11.12 19.69
C ILE A 1047 -10.72 9.59 19.52
N LYS A 1048 -9.93 8.81 20.30
CA LYS A 1048 -8.73 8.87 21.19
C LYS A 1048 -8.39 7.38 21.51
N VAL A 1049 -7.15 7.05 21.85
CA VAL A 1049 -6.70 5.71 22.34
C VAL A 1049 -7.13 5.47 23.81
N LYS A 1050 -7.78 4.33 24.09
CA LYS A 1050 -8.03 3.81 25.46
C LYS A 1050 -6.74 3.24 26.07
N ASN A 1051 -6.45 3.58 27.33
CA ASN A 1051 -5.42 2.95 28.18
C ASN A 1051 -6.07 1.81 28.98
N GLU A 1052 -6.38 0.68 28.36
CA GLU A 1052 -7.05 -0.46 29.02
C GLU A 1052 -6.13 -1.67 29.30
N GLU A 1053 -4.91 -1.67 28.78
CA GLU A 1053 -3.92 -2.75 28.99
C GLU A 1053 -3.48 -2.97 30.46
N LEU A 1054 -3.91 -2.14 31.41
CA LEU A 1054 -3.52 -2.26 32.81
C LEU A 1054 -4.62 -2.82 33.72
N ILE A 1055 -5.90 -2.76 33.31
CA ILE A 1055 -6.98 -3.32 34.15
C ILE A 1055 -7.14 -4.82 33.87
N SER A 1056 -6.87 -5.27 32.64
CA SER A 1056 -7.05 -6.68 32.24
C SER A 1056 -5.98 -7.63 32.78
N ASP A 1057 -4.78 -7.16 33.12
CA ASP A 1057 -3.71 -8.01 33.70
C ASP A 1057 -3.77 -8.09 35.24
N GLU A 1058 -4.44 -7.14 35.91
CA GLU A 1058 -4.56 -7.13 37.38
C GLU A 1058 -5.92 -7.58 37.90
N LYS A 1059 -7.06 -7.30 37.22
CA LYS A 1059 -8.38 -7.78 37.67
C LYS A 1059 -8.48 -9.31 37.76
N PRO A 1060 -8.12 -10.09 36.73
CA PRO A 1060 -8.20 -11.54 36.83
C PRO A 1060 -7.12 -12.10 37.75
N ARG A 1061 -6.02 -11.39 38.03
CA ARG A 1061 -5.04 -11.80 39.04
C ARG A 1061 -5.56 -11.62 40.46
N VAL A 1062 -6.27 -10.53 40.75
CA VAL A 1062 -6.84 -10.28 42.08
C VAL A 1062 -8.03 -11.21 42.35
N GLU A 1063 -8.87 -11.49 41.34
CA GLU A 1063 -9.96 -12.46 41.46
C GLU A 1063 -9.45 -13.91 41.58
N LYS A 1064 -8.40 -14.31 40.85
CA LYS A 1064 -7.77 -15.64 41.03
C LYS A 1064 -7.03 -15.78 42.36
N ILE A 1065 -6.42 -14.71 42.88
CA ILE A 1065 -5.71 -14.73 44.17
C ILE A 1065 -6.70 -14.78 45.35
N MET A 1066 -7.95 -14.30 45.20
CA MET A 1066 -8.99 -14.48 46.21
C MET A 1066 -9.68 -15.84 46.17
N GLU A 1067 -9.62 -16.58 45.05
CA GLU A 1067 -10.23 -17.92 44.92
C GLU A 1067 -9.26 -19.10 45.03
N THR A 1068 -7.93 -18.88 45.01
CA THR A 1068 -6.94 -19.99 45.10
C THR A 1068 -6.11 -20.03 46.39
N SER A 1069 -6.53 -19.34 47.45
CA SER A 1069 -5.97 -19.58 48.79
C SER A 1069 -6.69 -20.73 49.51
N SER A 1070 -6.57 -21.94 48.98
CA SER A 1070 -6.75 -23.19 49.72
C SER A 1070 -6.01 -24.30 48.97
N GLN A 1071 -5.05 -24.91 49.66
CA GLN A 1071 -4.25 -26.09 49.30
C GLN A 1071 -2.86 -25.84 48.67
N ASP A 1072 -1.87 -25.98 49.57
CA ASP A 1072 -0.61 -26.71 49.46
C ASP A 1072 0.21 -26.60 48.16
N PHE A 1073 1.43 -26.05 48.26
CA PHE A 1073 2.62 -26.69 47.69
C PHE A 1073 3.91 -26.20 48.38
N ASP A 1074 4.76 -27.18 48.67
CA ASP A 1074 6.05 -27.12 49.35
C ASP A 1074 7.15 -26.41 48.54
N SER A 1075 8.09 -25.85 49.32
CA SER A 1075 9.50 -25.53 49.04
C SER A 1075 10.00 -25.50 47.58
N LEU A 1076 10.38 -24.31 47.11
CA LEU A 1076 11.29 -24.11 45.98
C LEU A 1076 12.39 -23.11 46.39
N GLU A 1077 13.62 -23.62 46.50
CA GLU A 1077 14.85 -22.85 46.69
C GLU A 1077 15.32 -22.25 45.36
N VAL A 1078 15.68 -20.96 45.33
CA VAL A 1078 16.27 -20.31 44.15
C VAL A 1078 17.62 -19.71 44.51
N LYS A 1079 18.68 -20.18 43.83
CA LYS A 1079 20.03 -19.60 43.85
C LYS A 1079 20.12 -18.43 42.86
N THR A 1080 20.76 -17.34 43.26
CA THR A 1080 21.16 -16.25 42.35
C THR A 1080 22.63 -16.38 41.92
N GLU A 1081 22.97 -15.74 40.80
CA GLU A 1081 24.23 -15.86 40.06
C GLU A 1081 25.52 -15.47 40.83
N ASN A 1082 25.42 -14.99 42.08
CA ASN A 1082 26.57 -14.69 42.93
C ASN A 1082 26.69 -15.58 44.18
N GLY A 1083 25.89 -16.65 44.31
CA GLY A 1083 26.15 -17.72 45.29
C GLY A 1083 25.85 -17.41 46.77
N GLU A 1084 25.15 -16.34 47.12
CA GLU A 1084 24.75 -16.06 48.52
C GLU A 1084 23.31 -16.52 48.82
N LEU A 1085 23.15 -17.29 49.91
CA LEU A 1085 21.86 -17.68 50.49
C LEU A 1085 21.36 -16.60 51.46
N ILE A 1086 20.13 -16.10 51.27
CA ILE A 1086 19.47 -15.20 52.24
C ILE A 1086 18.14 -15.80 52.67
N SER A 1087 18.00 -16.11 53.97
CA SER A 1087 16.76 -16.57 54.60
C SER A 1087 16.00 -15.41 55.24
N TYR A 1088 14.69 -15.27 55.00
CA TYR A 1088 13.84 -14.34 55.75
C TYR A 1088 12.87 -15.08 56.68
N GLY A 1089 13.02 -14.85 57.98
CA GLY A 1089 12.08 -15.28 59.03
C GLY A 1089 10.96 -14.26 59.27
N LYS A 1090 9.78 -14.75 59.68
CA LYS A 1090 8.59 -13.96 60.02
C LYS A 1090 8.74 -13.13 61.31
N PRO A 1091 7.98 -12.03 61.45
CA PRO A 1091 7.37 -11.74 62.75
C PRO A 1091 5.87 -11.36 62.73
N ASN A 1092 5.29 -11.55 63.91
CA ASN A 1092 3.89 -11.62 64.34
C ASN A 1092 3.03 -10.35 64.22
N ARG A 1093 1.71 -10.56 64.07
CA ARG A 1093 0.60 -9.64 64.40
C ARG A 1093 0.19 -9.76 65.87
N GLN A 1094 0.14 -8.65 66.64
CA GLN A 1094 -0.97 -8.38 67.59
C GLN A 1094 -0.91 -6.99 68.26
N LYS A 1095 -2.12 -6.49 68.62
CA LYS A 1095 -2.55 -5.30 69.40
C LYS A 1095 -2.85 -4.04 68.57
N ASN A 1096 -4.00 -3.35 68.64
CA ASN A 1096 -5.19 -3.29 69.52
C ASN A 1096 -6.33 -2.68 68.67
N ARG A 1097 -7.59 -3.15 68.57
CA ARG A 1097 -8.73 -3.13 69.52
C ARG A 1097 -8.90 -1.85 70.36
N GLU A 1098 -9.89 -1.03 69.99
CA GLU A 1098 -11.02 -0.50 70.80
C GLU A 1098 -11.47 0.90 70.34
N LYS A 1099 -12.69 1.05 69.77
CA LYS A 1099 -13.93 1.43 70.48
C LYS A 1099 -15.11 1.64 69.52
N GLU A 1100 -16.29 1.35 70.04
CA GLU A 1100 -17.59 1.09 69.40
C GLU A 1100 -18.38 2.32 68.93
N GLY A 1101 -19.40 2.08 68.09
CA GLY A 1101 -20.60 2.93 68.04
C GLY A 1101 -21.62 2.68 66.92
N SER A 1102 -22.48 1.64 67.04
CA SER A 1102 -23.82 1.47 66.41
C SER A 1102 -23.91 1.37 64.86
N LEU A 1103 -24.83 0.69 64.17
CA LEU A 1103 -26.19 0.20 64.44
C LEU A 1103 -26.51 -0.98 63.47
N LYS A 1104 -27.46 -1.84 63.86
CA LYS A 1104 -27.97 -3.09 63.22
C LYS A 1104 -28.32 -2.96 61.71
N VAL A 1105 -28.30 -4.00 60.86
CA VAL A 1105 -29.24 -5.14 60.81
C VAL A 1105 -28.66 -6.33 60.01
N SER A 1106 -28.89 -7.55 60.50
CA SER A 1106 -28.89 -8.80 59.72
C SER A 1106 -30.29 -9.41 59.77
N LYS A 1107 -30.81 -9.95 58.65
CA LYS A 1107 -31.57 -11.21 58.66
C LYS A 1107 -31.73 -11.83 57.26
N THR A 1108 -31.36 -13.10 57.27
CA THR A 1108 -31.43 -14.23 56.33
C THR A 1108 -32.85 -14.69 55.92
N LEU A 1109 -32.89 -15.52 54.85
CA LEU A 1109 -33.82 -16.65 54.53
C LEU A 1109 -35.27 -16.28 54.14
N GLU A 1110 -36.05 -16.98 53.30
CA GLU A 1110 -35.95 -18.13 52.37
C GLU A 1110 -37.42 -18.43 51.91
N ILE A 1111 -37.60 -19.27 50.87
CA ILE A 1111 -38.80 -20.09 50.52
C ILE A 1111 -40.05 -19.43 49.87
N LEU A 1112 -40.47 -19.97 48.69
CA LEU A 1112 -41.78 -20.60 48.38
C LEU A 1112 -42.29 -20.37 46.92
N SER A 1113 -42.40 -21.46 46.13
CA SER A 1113 -43.56 -21.72 45.23
C SER A 1113 -44.80 -22.05 46.10
N PRO A 1114 -46.12 -22.04 45.70
CA PRO A 1114 -46.70 -22.40 44.37
C PRO A 1114 -48.04 -21.70 43.95
N GLU A 1115 -48.54 -22.05 42.75
CA GLU A 1115 -49.92 -22.18 42.20
C GLU A 1115 -51.09 -21.16 42.43
N VAL A 1116 -51.93 -21.00 41.37
CA VAL A 1116 -53.43 -21.17 41.31
C VAL A 1116 -54.24 -20.05 40.59
N LYS A 1117 -54.92 -20.46 39.48
CA LYS A 1117 -56.22 -20.00 38.86
C LYS A 1117 -56.28 -18.61 38.18
N THR A 1118 -57.02 -18.34 37.09
CA THR A 1118 -58.14 -18.97 36.36
C THR A 1118 -58.44 -18.12 35.11
N ARG A 1119 -58.74 -18.70 33.94
CA ARG A 1119 -60.03 -18.58 33.19
C ARG A 1119 -59.92 -18.98 31.70
N GLU A 1120 -60.80 -19.93 31.39
CA GLU A 1120 -61.34 -20.42 30.13
C GLU A 1120 -61.46 -19.41 28.97
N LEU A 1121 -61.26 -19.91 27.74
CA LEU A 1121 -62.33 -19.98 26.72
C LEU A 1121 -61.95 -20.96 25.60
N ASN A 1122 -62.91 -21.84 25.29
CA ASN A 1122 -62.91 -22.90 24.29
C ASN A 1122 -62.88 -22.37 22.84
N PHE A 1123 -62.37 -23.16 21.87
CA PHE A 1123 -63.19 -23.75 20.79
C PHE A 1123 -62.40 -24.76 19.92
N ASP A 1124 -62.87 -26.01 19.98
CA ASP A 1124 -62.95 -27.13 19.02
C ASP A 1124 -62.01 -27.31 17.81
N GLY A 1125 -61.55 -28.57 17.63
CA GLY A 1125 -61.20 -29.15 16.33
C GLY A 1125 -60.20 -30.32 16.31
N LYS A 1126 -60.60 -31.53 16.73
CA LYS A 1126 -59.96 -32.85 16.39
C LYS A 1126 -60.68 -33.47 15.16
N PRO A 1127 -60.29 -34.64 14.56
CA PRO A 1127 -59.31 -35.71 14.91
C PRO A 1127 -58.39 -36.13 13.70
N GLY A 1128 -57.47 -37.11 13.72
CA GLY A 1128 -56.96 -38.11 14.66
C GLY A 1128 -56.00 -39.13 13.97
N ILE A 1129 -55.45 -40.07 14.79
CA ILE A 1129 -55.15 -41.51 14.49
C ILE A 1129 -53.94 -41.79 13.54
N GLU A 1130 -52.96 -42.71 13.73
CA GLU A 1130 -52.56 -43.82 14.64
C GLU A 1130 -51.03 -44.10 14.37
N LYS A 1131 -50.17 -44.42 15.37
CA LYS A 1131 -49.67 -45.77 15.78
C LYS A 1131 -49.20 -46.73 14.66
N ILE A 1132 -48.22 -47.64 14.79
CA ILE A 1132 -47.07 -47.96 15.68
C ILE A 1132 -46.52 -49.32 15.13
N ARG A 1133 -45.18 -49.51 15.11
CA ARG A 1133 -44.39 -50.78 15.23
C ARG A 1133 -44.66 -51.93 14.22
N GLU A 1134 -43.81 -52.94 14.01
CA GLU A 1134 -43.06 -53.81 14.94
C GLU A 1134 -42.20 -54.80 14.11
N LYS A 1135 -41.00 -55.25 14.52
CA LYS A 1135 -40.64 -56.57 15.15
C LYS A 1135 -39.15 -56.85 14.81
N SER A 1136 -38.29 -57.64 15.48
CA SER A 1136 -38.29 -58.56 16.65
C SER A 1136 -36.87 -59.23 16.67
N LEU A 1137 -36.03 -59.10 17.71
CA LEU A 1137 -35.71 -60.01 18.85
C LEU A 1137 -34.63 -61.13 18.67
N ARG A 1138 -33.63 -61.09 19.60
CA ARG A 1138 -32.98 -62.16 20.43
C ARG A 1138 -32.20 -63.31 19.76
N ASP A 1139 -31.21 -63.99 20.34
CA ASP A 1139 -30.37 -63.96 21.57
C ASP A 1139 -29.25 -65.02 21.39
N SER A 1140 -28.16 -64.95 22.17
CA SER A 1140 -27.44 -66.06 22.89
C SER A 1140 -25.89 -66.08 22.87
N SER A 1141 -25.33 -65.91 24.09
CA SER A 1141 -24.16 -66.55 24.78
C SER A 1141 -22.80 -66.74 24.07
N GLU A 1142 -21.63 -66.27 24.53
CA GLU A 1142 -20.83 -66.40 25.78
C GLU A 1142 -19.58 -67.31 25.55
N ILE A 1143 -18.47 -67.04 26.29
CA ILE A 1143 -17.23 -67.87 26.53
C ILE A 1143 -15.91 -67.44 25.80
N LYS A 1144 -14.96 -66.88 26.58
CA LYS A 1144 -13.47 -67.00 26.48
C LYS A 1144 -13.01 -68.23 27.33
N PRO A 1145 -11.74 -68.72 27.44
CA PRO A 1145 -10.39 -68.20 27.02
C PRO A 1145 -9.33 -69.28 26.59
N LYS A 1146 -8.04 -68.86 26.53
CA LYS A 1146 -6.75 -69.64 26.64
C LYS A 1146 -6.28 -70.42 25.40
N LYS A 1147 -4.99 -70.67 25.12
CA LYS A 1147 -3.60 -70.20 25.44
C LYS A 1147 -2.69 -71.22 24.69
N VAL A 1148 -1.42 -70.87 24.38
CA VAL A 1148 -0.25 -71.82 24.30
C VAL A 1148 -0.22 -72.74 23.04
N GLU A 1149 0.86 -73.08 22.32
CA GLU A 1149 2.33 -72.92 22.36
C GLU A 1149 2.92 -73.39 21.01
N GLU A 1150 4.05 -72.77 20.60
CA GLU A 1150 5.31 -73.39 20.12
C GLU A 1150 5.42 -74.19 18.80
N SER A 1151 6.44 -73.78 18.01
CA SER A 1151 7.62 -74.56 17.53
C SER A 1151 8.23 -73.82 16.33
N LYS A 1152 9.36 -73.12 16.47
CA LYS A 1152 10.78 -73.57 16.46
C LYS A 1152 11.24 -74.21 15.13
N SER A 1153 12.21 -73.56 14.49
CA SER A 1153 13.54 -74.09 14.10
C SER A 1153 14.14 -73.10 13.08
N ASP A 1154 15.21 -72.38 13.44
CA ASP A 1154 16.63 -72.70 13.19
C ASP A 1154 17.04 -72.18 11.79
N GLU A 1155 18.14 -71.48 11.52
CA GLU A 1155 19.43 -71.35 12.18
C GLU A 1155 20.14 -70.11 11.55
N LYS A 1156 20.83 -69.33 12.39
CA LYS A 1156 21.98 -68.46 12.03
C LYS A 1156 23.24 -69.38 11.98
N PRO A 1157 24.46 -68.99 11.51
CA PRO A 1157 25.07 -67.69 11.79
C PRO A 1157 26.17 -67.14 10.85
N SER A 1158 26.67 -65.97 11.29
CA SER A 1158 28.04 -65.44 11.20
C SER A 1158 28.45 -64.74 9.89
N GLY A 1159 29.17 -63.62 9.92
CA GLY A 1159 29.68 -62.86 11.06
C GLY A 1159 30.79 -61.91 10.61
N TRP A 1160 30.72 -60.69 11.14
CA TRP A 1160 31.82 -59.85 11.62
C TRP A 1160 32.63 -59.07 10.57
N SER A 1161 32.60 -57.73 10.53
CA SER A 1161 32.80 -56.66 11.53
C SER A 1161 34.26 -56.25 11.76
N SER A 1162 34.42 -54.93 11.90
CA SER A 1162 35.37 -54.16 12.73
C SER A 1162 36.08 -53.09 11.88
N CYS A 1163 35.67 -51.82 12.03
CA CYS A 1163 36.20 -50.84 13.01
C CYS A 1163 37.51 -50.21 12.49
N SER A 1164 37.78 -48.92 12.61
CA SER A 1164 37.36 -47.93 13.62
C SER A 1164 37.93 -46.55 13.28
N CYS A 1165 37.28 -45.50 13.78
CA CYS A 1165 37.86 -44.23 14.26
C CYS A 1165 38.49 -43.31 13.20
N MET A 1166 38.24 -42.00 13.17
CA MET A 1166 37.71 -41.04 14.16
C MET A 1166 36.96 -39.94 13.42
#